data_AF-A0AA38Y1Y0-F1
#
_entry.id   AF-A0AA38Y1Y0-F1
#
_cell.length_a   1.000
_cell.length_b   1.000
_cell.length_c   1.000
_cell.angle_alpha   90.00
_cell.angle_beta   90.00
_cell.angle_gamma   90.00
#
_symmetry.space_group_name_H-M   'P 1'
#
loop_
_entity.id
_entity.type
_entity.pdbx_description
1 polymer ?
#
loop_
_entity_poly.entity_id
_entity_poly.type
_entity_poly.pdbx_seq_one_letter_code
_entity_poly.pdbx_strand_id
1 'polypeptide(L)'
;MPAATSQPPVKLSLPLQFQQEIFQLLRAEDVLVILARGLGLLKIVTNLLHSYDAAGNSLVIIVGAEDRENEWIGEALAEHYAVSRSPLAKGLRVINTDKATVATREKIYSEGGIVSVTSRILIVDLLSKLLDPETVTGLIVLHAEKAIATTTEAFIARIFRQHNKIGFLKAFSDSPEPLTSSYAPLSTMMRNLFLRKPSLWPRFHVSIAQSLEGKKKADVIELEIPMTDSMRAIQNAVMECVEMSISELKKANPGLEMDDWTPDSALHQNFDAIVRRQLDPVWHRVSWRTKQIANDLTVLRSVLHSLLSYDSVSLLKYLDTVLATHSPPPGSTRQDQSPWLFSDAASTIFQSAKDRVYKGKVEDNNALPTSKLPDSLSPVLEEQPKWTVLAEILREIEVDAYLNPRLRDDSNDTILIMCNDQRTCRQVKEYLQTMHVKPLAQDMAEGQAPHEIEAEEERGSAEFMMRRKLREYLGWRKTFAQVSASLFEENQKSLNDIKGTTAASRLNSKAAVNKRRRVRGGGGGGLGLTRSANGAVAVSEDKAAQVAGLLAELRPTESEAGQKEDIIVDNLNDAGEDFFELYEPDDQIVVHPYDGDQDDQLLEELRPRYIIMYSPAPDFIRRVEVYRSSHSDRSVRAYFMYYGGSVEEQRYLSAVRREKDAFTKLIRERGTMAVTMTDANVDPQEAFLRTVNTRIAGGGRLAATAAPPTVVVDVREFRSALPSLLHGQSMAVVPCQLTVGDYVLSPNICVERKSIPDLIGSFKNGRLFNQAETMLQHYKYPFLLIEFDANKSFTLDPFADLTSVATLKTPDSETKDLQSKLVLLTLAFPRLKVIWSSSPYQTAEIFEELKKQQEEPDPLKAVQIGLAEGEDPDEKTFNTGPQELLRTIPGISAKNASRLYLETKNVLEVANMSLEELDPLVGRESGRQIVRFFTRSVFDDEDQ
;
A
#
# COMPACT_ATOMS: atom_id res chain seq x y z
N MET A 1 -47.92 6.55 -27.63
CA MET A 1 -46.95 5.50 -28.01
C MET A 1 -46.26 5.93 -29.29
N PRO A 2 -45.00 6.37 -29.24
CA PRO A 2 -44.13 6.39 -30.41
C PRO A 2 -43.44 5.03 -30.56
N ALA A 3 -43.18 4.64 -31.80
CA ALA A 3 -42.68 3.33 -32.20
C ALA A 3 -41.34 2.99 -31.51
N ALA A 4 -41.27 1.80 -30.93
CA ALA A 4 -40.03 1.18 -30.49
C ALA A 4 -39.14 0.95 -31.72
N THR A 5 -38.17 1.83 -31.93
CA THR A 5 -37.04 1.57 -32.80
C THR A 5 -36.34 0.32 -32.27
N SER A 6 -36.42 -0.76 -33.04
CA SER A 6 -35.69 -2.00 -32.78
C SER A 6 -34.20 -1.73 -32.87
N GLN A 7 -33.60 -1.32 -31.75
CA GLN A 7 -32.14 -1.34 -31.61
C GLN A 7 -31.68 -2.78 -31.89
N PRO A 8 -30.65 -2.98 -32.73
CA PRO A 8 -30.08 -4.31 -32.91
C PRO A 8 -29.69 -4.87 -31.53
N PRO A 9 -29.90 -6.17 -31.25
CA PRO A 9 -29.54 -6.74 -29.98
C PRO A 9 -28.03 -6.54 -29.78
N VAL A 10 -27.69 -5.75 -28.76
CA VAL A 10 -26.30 -5.56 -28.33
C VAL A 10 -25.74 -6.95 -28.05
N LYS A 11 -24.72 -7.37 -28.80
CA LYS A 11 -24.05 -8.65 -28.56
C LYS A 11 -23.26 -8.51 -27.26
N LEU A 12 -23.75 -9.17 -26.21
CA LEU A 12 -23.08 -9.21 -24.92
C LEU A 12 -22.01 -10.30 -24.95
N SER A 13 -20.83 -10.00 -24.42
CA SER A 13 -19.71 -10.95 -24.30
C SER A 13 -19.75 -11.67 -22.94
N LEU A 14 -20.95 -12.11 -22.50
CA LEU A 14 -21.14 -12.79 -21.22
C LEU A 14 -21.50 -14.27 -21.47
N PRO A 15 -20.51 -15.18 -21.51
CA PRO A 15 -20.73 -16.57 -21.87
C PRO A 15 -21.37 -17.38 -20.73
N LEU A 16 -21.23 -16.94 -19.47
CA LEU A 16 -21.69 -17.70 -18.30
C LEU A 16 -23.09 -17.29 -17.87
N GLN A 17 -23.92 -18.27 -17.50
CA GLN A 17 -25.32 -18.04 -17.15
C GLN A 17 -25.48 -17.10 -15.95
N PHE A 18 -24.68 -17.26 -14.89
CA PHE A 18 -24.77 -16.37 -13.73
C PHE A 18 -24.45 -14.90 -14.09
N GLN A 19 -23.53 -14.66 -15.02
CA GLN A 19 -23.21 -13.30 -15.48
C GLN A 19 -24.39 -12.68 -16.23
N GLN A 20 -25.09 -13.48 -17.05
CA GLN A 20 -26.30 -13.06 -17.74
C GLN A 20 -27.44 -12.75 -16.76
N GLU A 21 -27.63 -13.57 -15.72
CA GLU A 21 -28.60 -13.32 -14.64
C GLU A 21 -28.31 -12.01 -13.91
N ILE A 22 -27.03 -11.75 -13.57
CA ILE A 22 -26.60 -10.49 -12.96
C ILE A 22 -26.88 -9.31 -13.89
N PHE A 23 -26.53 -9.41 -15.17
CA PHE A 23 -26.73 -8.36 -16.16
C PHE A 23 -28.22 -8.02 -16.33
N GLN A 24 -29.10 -9.02 -16.42
CA GLN A 24 -30.55 -8.80 -16.55
C GLN A 24 -31.12 -8.10 -15.31
N LEU A 25 -30.67 -8.51 -14.11
CA LEU A 25 -31.06 -7.87 -12.86
C LEU A 25 -30.59 -6.41 -12.80
N LEU A 26 -29.35 -6.13 -13.24
CA LEU A 26 -28.81 -4.78 -13.31
C LEU A 26 -29.55 -3.90 -14.30
N ARG A 27 -30.03 -4.44 -15.43
CA ARG A 27 -30.79 -3.66 -16.41
C ARG A 27 -32.20 -3.30 -15.91
N ALA A 28 -32.80 -4.16 -15.09
CA ALA A 28 -34.17 -3.99 -14.60
C ALA A 28 -34.28 -3.08 -13.37
N GLU A 29 -33.35 -3.19 -12.41
CA GLU A 29 -33.47 -2.54 -11.10
C GLU A 29 -32.18 -1.84 -10.64
N ASP A 30 -32.32 -0.89 -9.73
CA ASP A 30 -31.21 -0.26 -9.00
C ASP A 30 -30.80 -1.12 -7.82
N VAL A 31 -29.61 -1.72 -7.92
CA VAL A 31 -29.16 -2.77 -7.00
C VAL A 31 -27.70 -2.54 -6.60
N LEU A 32 -27.40 -2.88 -5.35
CA LEU A 32 -26.03 -3.07 -4.85
C LEU A 32 -25.61 -4.52 -5.14
N VAL A 33 -24.63 -4.73 -6.02
CA VAL A 33 -24.10 -6.06 -6.32
C VAL A 33 -22.79 -6.26 -5.56
N ILE A 34 -22.76 -7.29 -4.71
CA ILE A 34 -21.56 -7.74 -4.02
C ILE A 34 -21.18 -9.12 -4.59
N LEU A 35 -20.10 -9.15 -5.35
CA LEU A 35 -19.59 -10.35 -6.02
C LEU A 35 -18.36 -10.88 -5.28
N ALA A 36 -18.16 -12.19 -5.25
CA ALA A 36 -16.90 -12.74 -4.75
C ALA A 36 -15.74 -12.37 -5.69
N ARG A 37 -14.59 -12.01 -5.11
CA ARG A 37 -13.40 -11.66 -5.88
C ARG A 37 -12.98 -12.77 -6.85
N GLY A 38 -12.55 -12.40 -8.05
CA GLY A 38 -12.13 -13.32 -9.11
C GLY A 38 -13.25 -13.90 -9.99
N LEU A 39 -14.50 -13.46 -9.83
CA LEU A 39 -15.63 -13.88 -10.69
C LEU A 39 -15.89 -12.97 -11.90
N GLY A 40 -15.04 -11.97 -12.13
CA GLY A 40 -15.12 -11.06 -13.29
C GLY A 40 -16.13 -9.91 -13.10
N LEU A 41 -15.97 -9.10 -12.05
CA LEU A 41 -16.83 -7.95 -11.79
C LEU A 41 -16.75 -6.92 -12.94
N LEU A 42 -15.54 -6.55 -13.36
CA LEU A 42 -15.33 -5.54 -14.39
C LEU A 42 -15.95 -5.96 -15.73
N LYS A 43 -15.90 -7.26 -16.10
CA LYS A 43 -16.57 -7.81 -17.30
C LYS A 43 -18.08 -7.56 -17.31
N ILE A 44 -18.73 -7.65 -16.15
CA ILE A 44 -20.16 -7.37 -16.00
C ILE A 44 -20.42 -5.86 -16.14
N VAL A 45 -19.57 -5.04 -15.50
CA VAL A 45 -19.68 -3.57 -15.54
C VAL A 45 -19.48 -3.04 -16.96
N THR A 46 -18.48 -3.51 -17.72
CA THR A 46 -18.23 -3.08 -19.10
C THR A 46 -19.34 -3.47 -20.06
N ASN A 47 -19.88 -4.69 -19.94
CA ASN A 47 -21.05 -5.09 -20.73
C ASN A 47 -22.28 -4.25 -20.42
N LEU A 48 -22.49 -3.90 -19.13
CA LEU A 48 -23.55 -2.97 -18.73
C LEU A 48 -23.34 -1.59 -19.33
N LEU A 49 -22.14 -1.04 -19.23
CA LEU A 49 -21.77 0.25 -19.80
C LEU A 49 -21.95 0.28 -21.32
N HIS A 50 -21.48 -0.75 -22.02
CA HIS A 50 -21.65 -0.90 -23.47
C HIS A 50 -23.14 -0.88 -23.87
N SER A 51 -24.02 -1.50 -23.06
CA SER A 51 -25.47 -1.48 -23.32
C SER A 51 -26.13 -0.09 -23.18
N TYR A 52 -25.51 0.83 -22.43
CA TYR A 52 -25.93 2.22 -22.34
C TYR A 52 -25.28 3.06 -23.45
N ASP A 53 -23.98 2.89 -23.72
CA ASP A 53 -23.27 3.63 -24.76
C ASP A 53 -23.79 3.32 -26.17
N ALA A 54 -24.12 2.06 -26.45
CA ALA A 54 -24.74 1.65 -27.71
C ALA A 54 -26.11 2.33 -27.95
N ALA A 55 -26.78 2.81 -26.90
CA ALA A 55 -28.02 3.56 -27.04
C ALA A 55 -27.78 5.05 -27.41
N GLY A 56 -26.55 5.56 -27.27
CA GLY A 56 -26.08 6.86 -27.81
C GLY A 56 -26.54 8.13 -27.09
N ASN A 57 -27.71 8.09 -26.44
CA ASN A 57 -28.34 9.24 -25.79
C ASN A 57 -28.31 9.14 -24.26
N SER A 58 -27.20 8.70 -23.69
CA SER A 58 -27.03 8.61 -22.24
C SER A 58 -25.75 9.27 -21.76
N LEU A 59 -25.83 9.99 -20.66
CA LEU A 59 -24.68 10.42 -19.87
C LEU A 59 -24.61 9.52 -18.64
N VAL A 60 -23.65 8.58 -18.63
CA VAL A 60 -23.42 7.67 -17.51
C VAL A 60 -22.09 8.03 -16.88
N ILE A 61 -22.12 8.26 -15.57
CA ILE A 61 -20.94 8.67 -14.81
C ILE A 61 -20.46 7.49 -13.96
N ILE A 62 -19.17 7.19 -14.06
CA ILE A 62 -18.49 6.19 -13.24
C ILE A 62 -17.74 6.93 -12.13
N VAL A 63 -17.97 6.49 -10.88
CA VAL A 63 -17.34 7.05 -9.68
C VAL A 63 -16.61 5.95 -8.93
N GLY A 64 -15.43 6.30 -8.41
CA GLY A 64 -14.61 5.41 -7.61
C GLY A 64 -13.73 4.44 -8.41
N ALA A 65 -13.68 4.56 -9.74
CA ALA A 65 -12.78 3.77 -10.57
C ALA A 65 -11.31 4.19 -10.38
N GLU A 66 -10.44 3.22 -10.15
CA GLU A 66 -8.99 3.41 -10.08
C GLU A 66 -8.40 3.62 -11.49
N ASP A 67 -7.21 4.22 -11.60
CA ASP A 67 -6.60 4.53 -12.91
C ASP A 67 -6.42 3.28 -13.79
N ARG A 68 -6.00 2.16 -13.18
CA ARG A 68 -5.87 0.87 -13.86
C ARG A 68 -7.21 0.30 -14.33
N GLU A 69 -8.27 0.48 -13.54
CA GLU A 69 -9.61 0.03 -13.92
C GLU A 69 -10.18 0.89 -15.06
N ASN A 70 -9.85 2.19 -15.09
CA ASN A 70 -10.23 3.07 -16.19
C ASN A 70 -9.59 2.65 -17.51
N GLU A 71 -8.31 2.26 -17.49
CA GLU A 71 -7.61 1.71 -18.65
C GLU A 71 -8.30 0.42 -19.13
N TRP A 72 -8.53 -0.53 -18.23
CA TRP A 72 -9.20 -1.80 -18.53
C TRP A 72 -10.62 -1.62 -19.09
N ILE A 73 -11.44 -0.76 -18.46
CA ILE A 73 -12.80 -0.45 -18.92
C ILE A 73 -12.75 0.21 -20.31
N GLY A 74 -11.77 1.10 -20.54
CA GLY A 74 -11.57 1.77 -21.81
C GLY A 74 -11.26 0.79 -22.95
N GLU A 75 -10.32 -0.13 -22.73
CA GLU A 75 -9.94 -1.16 -23.68
C GLU A 75 -11.10 -2.14 -23.96
N ALA A 76 -11.72 -2.67 -22.90
CA ALA A 76 -12.84 -3.60 -23.03
C ALA A 76 -14.04 -2.97 -23.78
N LEU A 77 -14.33 -1.68 -23.54
CA LEU A 77 -15.36 -0.97 -24.30
C LEU A 77 -14.99 -0.78 -25.77
N ALA A 78 -13.71 -0.56 -26.09
CA ALA A 78 -13.22 -0.48 -27.46
C ALA A 78 -13.34 -1.84 -28.18
N GLU A 79 -13.03 -2.95 -27.50
CA GLU A 79 -13.24 -4.30 -28.02
C GLU A 79 -14.72 -4.58 -28.30
N HIS A 80 -15.60 -4.29 -27.34
CA HIS A 80 -17.04 -4.46 -27.51
C HIS A 80 -17.58 -3.59 -28.64
N TYR A 81 -17.08 -2.36 -28.78
CA TYR A 81 -17.39 -1.51 -29.92
C TYR A 81 -16.99 -2.14 -31.26
N ALA A 82 -15.78 -2.70 -31.36
CA ALA A 82 -15.29 -3.36 -32.56
C ALA A 82 -16.15 -4.58 -32.94
N VAL A 83 -16.61 -5.35 -31.95
CA VAL A 83 -17.47 -6.53 -32.13
C VAL A 83 -18.90 -6.15 -32.52
N SER A 84 -19.47 -5.16 -31.82
CA SER A 84 -20.87 -4.73 -31.96
C SER A 84 -21.09 -3.81 -33.17
N ARG A 85 -20.05 -3.09 -33.60
CA ARG A 85 -20.08 -2.05 -34.67
C ARG A 85 -21.21 -1.03 -34.46
N SER A 86 -21.45 -0.65 -33.22
CA SER A 86 -22.52 0.27 -32.82
C SER A 86 -22.17 1.71 -33.21
N PRO A 87 -22.87 2.37 -34.15
CA PRO A 87 -22.43 3.65 -34.72
C PRO A 87 -22.53 4.86 -33.76
N LEU A 88 -23.24 4.72 -32.64
CA LEU A 88 -23.51 5.79 -31.68
C LEU A 88 -22.62 5.74 -30.42
N ALA A 89 -21.84 4.67 -30.26
CA ALA A 89 -21.01 4.48 -29.08
C ALA A 89 -19.77 5.38 -29.15
N LYS A 90 -19.49 6.06 -28.04
CA LYS A 90 -18.42 7.08 -27.94
C LYS A 90 -17.20 6.58 -27.16
N GLY A 91 -17.30 5.41 -26.53
CA GLY A 91 -16.25 4.86 -25.68
C GLY A 91 -16.15 5.58 -24.33
N LEU A 92 -15.13 5.21 -23.54
CA LEU A 92 -14.87 5.81 -22.24
C LEU A 92 -14.10 7.12 -22.38
N ARG A 93 -14.54 8.14 -21.62
CA ARG A 93 -13.80 9.39 -21.46
C ARG A 93 -13.39 9.56 -20.00
N VAL A 94 -12.09 9.72 -19.75
CA VAL A 94 -11.54 9.84 -18.39
C VAL A 94 -11.20 11.30 -18.09
N ILE A 95 -11.70 11.82 -16.97
CA ILE A 95 -11.46 13.18 -16.49
C ILE A 95 -10.56 13.13 -15.24
N ASN A 96 -9.29 13.48 -15.43
CA ASN A 96 -8.29 13.61 -14.37
C ASN A 96 -7.90 15.07 -14.14
N THR A 97 -7.36 15.37 -12.94
CA THR A 97 -6.95 16.73 -12.54
C THR A 97 -5.94 17.35 -13.48
N ASP A 98 -5.09 16.53 -14.09
CA ASP A 98 -3.91 17.00 -14.83
C ASP A 98 -4.20 17.20 -16.33
N LYS A 99 -5.29 16.62 -16.84
CA LYS A 99 -5.58 16.56 -18.29
C LYS A 99 -6.75 17.44 -18.74
N ALA A 100 -7.64 17.86 -17.83
CA ALA A 100 -8.92 18.46 -18.23
C ALA A 100 -9.16 19.84 -17.60
N THR A 101 -9.08 20.90 -18.41
CA THR A 101 -9.50 22.25 -18.02
C THR A 101 -11.02 22.33 -17.86
N VAL A 102 -11.53 23.32 -17.13
CA VAL A 102 -12.98 23.53 -16.91
C VAL A 102 -13.78 23.51 -18.22
N ALA A 103 -13.31 24.23 -19.24
CA ALA A 103 -13.98 24.30 -20.56
C ALA A 103 -14.00 22.95 -21.29
N THR A 104 -12.93 22.15 -21.19
CA THR A 104 -12.91 20.81 -21.79
C THR A 104 -13.89 19.86 -21.10
N ARG A 105 -14.05 19.98 -19.76
CA ARG A 105 -14.99 19.15 -18.99
C ARG A 105 -16.44 19.47 -19.35
N GLU A 106 -16.80 20.75 -19.46
CA GLU A 106 -18.13 21.19 -19.92
C GLU A 106 -18.46 20.63 -21.31
N LYS A 107 -17.49 20.66 -22.22
CA LYS A 107 -17.62 20.04 -23.54
C LYS A 107 -17.83 18.53 -23.47
N ILE A 108 -17.07 17.83 -22.62
CA ILE A 108 -17.22 16.37 -22.45
C ILE A 108 -18.61 16.01 -21.90
N TYR A 109 -19.10 16.75 -20.91
CA TYR A 109 -20.43 16.51 -20.32
C TYR A 109 -21.56 16.80 -21.32
N SER A 110 -21.47 17.88 -22.09
CA SER A 110 -22.47 18.23 -23.11
C SER A 110 -22.50 17.26 -24.29
N GLU A 111 -21.35 16.69 -24.66
CA GLU A 111 -21.29 15.65 -25.68
C GLU A 111 -21.93 14.32 -25.22
N GLY A 112 -22.01 14.06 -23.91
CA GLY A 112 -22.58 12.83 -23.35
C GLY A 112 -21.73 11.57 -23.63
N GLY A 113 -22.24 10.41 -23.22
CA GLY A 113 -21.54 9.12 -23.29
C GLY A 113 -21.16 8.58 -21.90
N ILE A 114 -20.17 7.70 -21.85
CA ILE A 114 -19.64 7.19 -20.59
C ILE A 114 -18.46 8.05 -20.15
N VAL A 115 -18.56 8.62 -18.96
CA VAL A 115 -17.51 9.48 -18.39
C VAL A 115 -17.07 8.92 -17.04
N SER A 116 -15.77 8.63 -16.91
CA SER A 116 -15.15 8.33 -15.62
C SER A 116 -14.56 9.61 -15.04
N VAL A 117 -14.96 9.94 -13.80
CA VAL A 117 -14.56 11.18 -13.12
C VAL A 117 -14.16 10.85 -11.69
N THR A 118 -13.05 11.43 -11.24
CA THR A 118 -12.66 11.31 -9.83
C THR A 118 -13.72 11.94 -8.91
N SER A 119 -13.96 11.36 -7.74
CA SER A 119 -15.01 11.80 -6.81
C SER A 119 -14.88 13.29 -6.43
N ARG A 120 -13.65 13.78 -6.28
CA ARG A 120 -13.37 15.19 -5.95
C ARG A 120 -13.73 16.15 -7.08
N ILE A 121 -13.45 15.78 -8.33
CA ILE A 121 -13.80 16.62 -9.47
C ILE A 121 -15.31 16.65 -9.63
N LEU A 122 -15.96 15.48 -9.57
CA LEU A 122 -17.39 15.37 -9.79
C LEU A 122 -18.21 16.14 -8.75
N ILE A 123 -17.84 16.08 -7.46
CA ILE A 123 -18.57 16.82 -6.43
C ILE A 123 -18.47 18.35 -6.65
N VAL A 124 -17.30 18.84 -7.08
CA VAL A 124 -17.09 20.25 -7.40
C VAL A 124 -17.93 20.65 -8.61
N ASP A 125 -17.97 19.82 -9.65
CA ASP A 125 -18.73 20.10 -10.87
C ASP A 125 -20.25 20.09 -10.64
N LEU A 126 -20.74 19.19 -9.77
CA LEU A 126 -22.15 19.15 -9.36
C LEU A 126 -22.54 20.36 -8.50
N LEU A 127 -21.67 20.77 -7.56
CA LEU A 127 -21.95 21.92 -6.67
C LEU A 127 -21.85 23.27 -7.40
N SER A 128 -20.88 23.40 -8.32
CA SER A 128 -20.70 24.61 -9.14
C SER A 128 -21.70 24.71 -10.30
N LYS A 129 -22.53 23.68 -10.51
CA LYS A 129 -23.47 23.56 -11.64
C LYS A 129 -22.79 23.58 -13.01
N LEU A 130 -21.54 23.13 -13.08
CA LEU A 130 -20.90 22.82 -14.36
C LEU A 130 -21.56 21.59 -15.00
N LEU A 131 -22.00 20.65 -14.16
CA LEU A 131 -22.77 19.49 -14.54
C LEU A 131 -24.13 19.53 -13.84
N ASP A 132 -25.20 19.65 -14.62
CA ASP A 132 -26.56 19.59 -14.10
C ASP A 132 -26.94 18.14 -13.77
N PRO A 133 -27.28 17.80 -12.51
CA PRO A 133 -27.58 16.42 -12.11
C PRO A 133 -28.77 15.80 -12.87
N GLU A 134 -29.71 16.63 -13.34
CA GLU A 134 -30.90 16.19 -14.10
C GLU A 134 -30.56 15.63 -15.48
N THR A 135 -29.44 16.07 -16.08
CA THR A 135 -28.99 15.60 -17.41
C THR A 135 -28.35 14.22 -17.34
N VAL A 136 -27.89 13.81 -16.16
CA VAL A 136 -27.20 12.53 -15.94
C VAL A 136 -28.21 11.39 -16.02
N THR A 137 -27.99 10.45 -16.95
CA THR A 137 -28.87 9.29 -17.14
C THR A 137 -28.70 8.27 -16.03
N GLY A 138 -27.49 8.10 -15.52
CA GLY A 138 -27.24 7.24 -14.38
C GLY A 138 -25.84 7.34 -13.81
N LEU A 139 -25.71 6.85 -12.58
CA LEU A 139 -24.49 6.86 -11.79
C LEU A 139 -24.10 5.42 -11.45
N ILE A 140 -22.85 5.06 -11.72
CA ILE A 140 -22.25 3.78 -11.36
C ILE A 140 -21.16 4.03 -10.33
N VAL A 141 -21.28 3.40 -9.18
CA VAL A 141 -20.31 3.49 -8.07
C VAL A 141 -19.54 2.17 -7.98
N LEU A 142 -18.23 2.21 -8.19
CA LEU A 142 -17.32 1.09 -7.92
C LEU A 142 -16.80 1.17 -6.47
N HIS A 143 -16.25 0.06 -5.96
CA HIS A 143 -15.70 -0.03 -4.59
C HIS A 143 -16.68 0.43 -3.50
N ALA A 144 -17.93 -0.01 -3.59
CA ALA A 144 -19.03 0.43 -2.73
C ALA A 144 -18.77 0.15 -1.23
N GLU A 145 -17.88 -0.78 -0.89
CA GLU A 145 -17.45 -1.05 0.49
C GLU A 145 -16.76 0.14 1.17
N LYS A 146 -16.20 1.07 0.39
CA LYS A 146 -15.61 2.31 0.91
C LYS A 146 -16.67 3.37 1.26
N ALA A 147 -17.93 3.19 0.85
CA ALA A 147 -18.99 4.20 1.00
C ALA A 147 -19.54 4.32 2.44
N ILE A 148 -19.02 5.30 3.17
CA ILE A 148 -19.52 5.71 4.50
C ILE A 148 -20.31 7.03 4.34
N ALA A 149 -21.23 7.35 5.27
CA ALA A 149 -22.13 8.52 5.17
C ALA A 149 -21.40 9.87 4.94
N THR A 150 -20.15 9.99 5.40
CA THR A 150 -19.30 11.19 5.30
C THR A 150 -18.36 11.18 4.09
N THR A 151 -18.30 10.10 3.32
CA THR A 151 -17.43 9.98 2.14
C THR A 151 -17.93 10.81 0.97
N THR A 152 -17.03 11.16 0.06
CA THR A 152 -17.33 11.91 -1.15
C THR A 152 -18.31 11.19 -2.07
N GLU A 153 -18.21 9.87 -2.17
CA GLU A 153 -19.05 9.01 -3.01
C GLU A 153 -20.50 9.03 -2.51
N ALA A 154 -20.69 8.89 -1.19
CA ALA A 154 -22.01 9.02 -0.58
C ALA A 154 -22.55 10.46 -0.71
N PHE A 155 -21.68 11.47 -0.70
CA PHE A 155 -22.09 12.85 -0.91
C PHE A 155 -22.55 13.10 -2.36
N ILE A 156 -21.83 12.58 -3.36
CA ILE A 156 -22.24 12.61 -4.77
C ILE A 156 -23.59 11.92 -4.96
N ALA A 157 -23.75 10.70 -4.43
CA ALA A 157 -25.00 9.95 -4.54
C ALA A 157 -26.20 10.73 -3.95
N ARG A 158 -25.96 11.48 -2.86
CA ARG A 158 -26.96 12.35 -2.24
C ARG A 158 -27.37 13.51 -3.14
N ILE A 159 -26.40 14.29 -3.66
CA ILE A 159 -26.69 15.43 -4.55
C ILE A 159 -27.41 14.95 -5.81
N PHE A 160 -26.95 13.83 -6.37
CA PHE A 160 -27.58 13.19 -7.52
C PHE A 160 -29.03 12.84 -7.22
N ARG A 161 -29.35 12.16 -6.11
CA ARG A 161 -30.73 11.78 -5.77
C ARG A 161 -31.62 12.95 -5.34
N GLN A 162 -31.06 14.03 -4.81
CA GLN A 162 -31.81 15.24 -4.47
C GLN A 162 -32.39 15.93 -5.71
N HIS A 163 -31.58 16.05 -6.76
CA HIS A 163 -31.97 16.76 -7.99
C HIS A 163 -32.52 15.81 -9.06
N ASN A 164 -32.03 14.57 -9.13
CA ASN A 164 -32.41 13.59 -10.13
C ASN A 164 -33.11 12.36 -9.54
N LYS A 165 -34.41 12.25 -9.83
CA LYS A 165 -35.27 11.13 -9.41
C LYS A 165 -35.48 10.06 -10.50
N ILE A 166 -35.07 10.35 -11.74
CA ILE A 166 -35.32 9.51 -12.92
C ILE A 166 -34.11 8.63 -13.21
N GLY A 167 -32.90 9.17 -13.04
CA GLY A 167 -31.66 8.48 -13.33
C GLY A 167 -31.43 7.25 -12.45
N PHE A 168 -30.78 6.24 -13.02
CA PHE A 168 -30.48 4.99 -12.31
C PHE A 168 -29.23 5.14 -11.43
N LEU A 169 -29.15 4.36 -10.36
CA LEU A 169 -27.97 4.28 -9.50
C LEU A 169 -27.63 2.81 -9.26
N LYS A 170 -26.40 2.43 -9.57
CA LYS A 170 -25.92 1.04 -9.41
C LYS A 170 -24.59 1.06 -8.70
N ALA A 171 -24.41 0.16 -7.75
CA ALA A 171 -23.19 0.09 -6.96
C ALA A 171 -22.62 -1.34 -6.98
N PHE A 172 -21.29 -1.42 -7.03
CA PHE A 172 -20.56 -2.67 -7.18
C PHE A 172 -19.47 -2.77 -6.10
N SER A 173 -19.26 -3.98 -5.61
CA SER A 173 -18.17 -4.33 -4.69
C SER A 173 -17.74 -5.77 -4.93
N ASP A 174 -16.43 -6.01 -4.92
CA ASP A 174 -15.79 -7.33 -5.00
C ASP A 174 -15.23 -7.80 -3.65
N SER A 175 -15.23 -6.93 -2.63
CA SER A 175 -14.58 -7.14 -1.33
C SER A 175 -15.59 -7.11 -0.17
N PRO A 176 -16.06 -8.28 0.29
CA PRO A 176 -17.05 -8.36 1.37
C PRO A 176 -16.45 -8.19 2.78
N GLU A 177 -15.13 -8.28 2.95
CA GLU A 177 -14.48 -8.32 4.27
C GLU A 177 -14.68 -7.06 5.11
N PRO A 178 -14.56 -5.82 4.57
CA PRO A 178 -14.79 -4.60 5.33
C PRO A 178 -16.21 -4.52 5.91
N LEU A 179 -17.16 -5.17 5.24
CA LEU A 179 -18.59 -5.21 5.57
C LEU A 179 -18.94 -6.18 6.69
N THR A 180 -17.96 -6.60 7.48
CA THR A 180 -18.17 -7.44 8.65
C THR A 180 -17.83 -6.76 9.97
N SER A 181 -17.14 -5.62 9.91
CA SER A 181 -16.57 -4.94 11.08
C SER A 181 -17.56 -4.03 11.82
N SER A 182 -18.60 -3.55 11.14
CA SER A 182 -19.57 -2.61 11.72
C SER A 182 -20.88 -3.30 12.09
N TYR A 183 -21.71 -2.63 12.90
CA TYR A 183 -23.06 -3.09 13.20
C TYR A 183 -24.00 -2.78 12.02
N ALA A 184 -24.66 -3.80 11.48
CA ALA A 184 -25.56 -3.71 10.32
C ALA A 184 -24.99 -2.91 9.11
N PRO A 185 -23.83 -3.33 8.58
CA PRO A 185 -23.11 -2.61 7.53
C PRO A 185 -23.85 -2.59 6.20
N LEU A 186 -24.54 -3.67 5.82
CA LEU A 186 -25.27 -3.74 4.56
C LEU A 186 -26.43 -2.73 4.54
N SER A 187 -27.19 -2.67 5.64
CA SER A 187 -28.30 -1.72 5.76
C SER A 187 -27.82 -0.26 5.74
N THR A 188 -26.70 0.02 6.40
CA THR A 188 -26.09 1.35 6.45
C THR A 188 -25.57 1.77 5.08
N MET A 189 -24.87 0.89 4.37
CA MET A 189 -24.37 1.15 3.02
C MET A 189 -25.51 1.41 2.03
N MET A 190 -26.52 0.54 2.02
CA MET A 190 -27.67 0.70 1.13
C MET A 190 -28.37 2.05 1.33
N ARG A 191 -28.50 2.46 2.59
CA ARG A 191 -29.06 3.77 2.95
C ARG A 191 -28.18 4.93 2.50
N ASN A 192 -26.85 4.84 2.67
CA ASN A 192 -25.91 5.86 2.23
C ASN A 192 -25.89 6.03 0.70
N LEU A 193 -26.03 4.93 -0.02
CA LEU A 193 -26.07 4.90 -1.48
C LEU A 193 -27.50 5.01 -2.05
N PHE A 194 -28.53 5.22 -1.23
CA PHE A 194 -29.93 5.32 -1.70
C PHE A 194 -30.40 4.12 -2.54
N LEU A 195 -29.91 2.92 -2.24
CA LEU A 195 -30.26 1.67 -2.90
C LEU A 195 -31.25 0.87 -2.06
N ARG A 196 -32.21 0.22 -2.74
CA ARG A 196 -33.32 -0.50 -2.07
C ARG A 196 -33.12 -2.00 -1.97
N LYS A 197 -32.28 -2.57 -2.84
CA LYS A 197 -32.07 -4.02 -2.94
C LYS A 197 -30.57 -4.33 -2.97
N PRO A 198 -30.10 -5.27 -2.13
CA PRO A 198 -28.77 -5.85 -2.26
C PRO A 198 -28.86 -7.20 -2.98
N SER A 199 -27.89 -7.48 -3.85
CA SER A 199 -27.71 -8.77 -4.50
C SER A 199 -26.32 -9.32 -4.16
N LEU A 200 -26.30 -10.44 -3.44
CA LEU A 200 -25.08 -11.08 -2.96
C LEU A 200 -24.78 -12.31 -3.82
N TRP A 201 -23.58 -12.38 -4.38
CA TRP A 201 -23.13 -13.44 -5.29
C TRP A 201 -21.83 -14.09 -4.79
N PRO A 202 -21.89 -14.90 -3.71
CA PRO A 202 -20.74 -15.67 -3.24
C PRO A 202 -20.37 -16.80 -4.20
N ARG A 203 -19.12 -17.32 -4.12
CA ARG A 203 -18.67 -18.48 -4.92
C ARG A 203 -19.54 -19.74 -4.73
N PHE A 204 -20.15 -19.91 -3.55
CA PHE A 204 -21.06 -21.02 -3.24
C PHE A 204 -22.52 -20.76 -3.63
N HIS A 205 -22.82 -19.67 -4.36
CA HIS A 205 -24.15 -19.43 -4.92
C HIS A 205 -24.51 -20.50 -5.95
N VAL A 206 -25.78 -20.94 -5.96
CA VAL A 206 -26.23 -22.08 -6.78
C VAL A 206 -25.96 -21.87 -8.27
N SER A 207 -26.32 -20.71 -8.85
CA SER A 207 -26.06 -20.43 -10.28
C SER A 207 -24.57 -20.38 -10.62
N ILE A 208 -23.73 -19.91 -9.69
CA ILE A 208 -22.27 -19.82 -9.88
C ILE A 208 -21.67 -21.22 -9.85
N ALA A 209 -22.00 -22.00 -8.82
CA ALA A 209 -21.56 -23.39 -8.71
C ALA A 209 -21.99 -24.23 -9.92
N GLN A 210 -23.24 -24.10 -10.38
CA GLN A 210 -23.70 -24.79 -11.59
C GLN A 210 -22.95 -24.37 -12.86
N SER A 211 -22.66 -23.08 -13.02
CA SER A 211 -21.96 -22.57 -14.19
C SER A 211 -20.49 -23.01 -14.24
N LEU A 212 -19.83 -23.11 -13.07
CA LEU A 212 -18.41 -23.46 -12.96
C LEU A 212 -18.16 -24.97 -12.82
N GLU A 213 -19.06 -25.71 -12.16
CA GLU A 213 -18.90 -27.16 -11.92
C GLU A 213 -19.61 -28.03 -12.97
N GLY A 214 -20.60 -27.47 -13.69
CA GLY A 214 -21.55 -28.25 -14.50
C GLY A 214 -21.04 -28.74 -15.87
N LYS A 215 -19.93 -28.20 -16.40
CA LYS A 215 -19.43 -28.56 -17.75
C LYS A 215 -18.22 -29.49 -17.72
N LYS A 216 -17.16 -29.13 -16.97
CA LYS A 216 -15.96 -29.95 -16.70
C LYS A 216 -15.35 -29.43 -15.39
N LYS A 217 -15.07 -30.24 -14.37
CA LYS A 217 -14.30 -29.77 -13.20
C LYS A 217 -12.86 -29.48 -13.60
N ALA A 218 -12.25 -28.43 -13.04
CA ALA A 218 -10.85 -28.11 -13.33
C ALA A 218 -9.97 -29.25 -12.81
N ASP A 219 -9.08 -29.75 -13.66
CA ASP A 219 -8.03 -30.68 -13.24
C ASP A 219 -6.96 -29.82 -12.53
N VAL A 220 -7.24 -29.49 -11.28
CA VAL A 220 -6.32 -28.81 -10.38
C VAL A 220 -5.54 -29.87 -9.64
N ILE A 221 -4.23 -29.88 -9.86
CA ILE A 221 -3.31 -30.77 -9.16
C ILE A 221 -2.73 -29.99 -7.98
N GLU A 222 -3.18 -30.34 -6.77
CA GLU A 222 -2.68 -29.75 -5.53
C GLU A 222 -1.39 -30.45 -5.10
N LEU A 223 -0.32 -29.67 -4.92
CA LEU A 223 1.00 -30.14 -4.54
C LEU A 223 1.37 -29.53 -3.18
N GLU A 224 1.31 -30.37 -2.14
CA GLU A 224 1.76 -30.04 -0.80
C GLU A 224 3.28 -30.23 -0.69
N ILE A 225 3.99 -29.13 -0.40
CA ILE A 225 5.45 -29.13 -0.35
C ILE A 225 5.91 -29.01 1.11
N PRO A 226 6.68 -29.97 1.64
CA PRO A 226 7.17 -29.88 3.01
C PRO A 226 8.27 -28.82 3.15
N MET A 227 8.21 -28.03 4.22
CA MET A 227 9.31 -27.12 4.59
C MET A 227 10.51 -27.89 5.13
N THR A 228 11.72 -27.35 4.94
CA THR A 228 12.94 -27.86 5.58
C THR A 228 12.89 -27.65 7.10
N ASP A 229 13.63 -28.47 7.86
CA ASP A 229 13.65 -28.34 9.32
C ASP A 229 14.20 -26.97 9.77
N SER A 230 15.18 -26.43 9.05
CA SER A 230 15.71 -25.07 9.26
C SER A 230 14.64 -23.99 9.05
N MET A 231 13.83 -24.10 7.98
CA MET A 231 12.72 -23.18 7.73
C MET A 231 11.66 -23.28 8.82
N ARG A 232 11.31 -24.50 9.25
CA ARG A 232 10.35 -24.71 10.34
C ARG A 232 10.84 -24.11 11.66
N ALA A 233 12.13 -24.26 11.97
CA ALA A 233 12.74 -23.66 13.16
C ALA A 233 12.64 -22.12 13.13
N ILE A 234 12.94 -21.49 11.99
CA ILE A 234 12.81 -20.03 11.82
C ILE A 234 11.34 -19.60 11.96
N GLN A 235 10.41 -20.28 11.29
CA GLN A 235 8.98 -19.95 11.36
C GLN A 235 8.47 -19.98 12.80
N ASN A 236 8.76 -21.05 13.54
CA ASN A 236 8.33 -21.20 14.94
C ASN A 236 8.94 -20.11 15.85
N ALA A 237 10.23 -19.81 15.67
CA ALA A 237 10.89 -18.77 16.44
C ALA A 237 10.33 -17.37 16.15
N VAL A 238 10.02 -17.05 14.88
CA VAL A 238 9.39 -15.76 14.54
C VAL A 238 7.98 -15.68 15.12
N MET A 239 7.20 -16.76 15.08
CA MET A 239 5.87 -16.79 15.70
C MET A 239 5.92 -16.56 17.21
N GLU A 240 6.89 -17.16 17.91
CA GLU A 240 7.12 -16.88 19.33
C GLU A 240 7.43 -15.39 19.59
N CYS A 241 8.26 -14.76 18.74
CA CYS A 241 8.52 -13.33 18.83
C CYS A 241 7.26 -12.48 18.61
N VAL A 242 6.40 -12.86 17.63
CA VAL A 242 5.14 -12.16 17.35
C VAL A 242 4.18 -12.27 18.55
N GLU A 243 4.03 -13.45 19.13
CA GLU A 243 3.20 -13.68 20.32
C GLU A 243 3.68 -12.85 21.52
N MET A 244 5.01 -12.82 21.74
CA MET A 244 5.61 -12.00 22.78
C MET A 244 5.31 -10.51 22.56
N SER A 245 5.52 -9.99 21.35
CA SER A 245 5.24 -8.60 21.00
C SER A 245 3.76 -8.23 21.14
N ILE A 246 2.84 -9.11 20.73
CA ILE A 246 1.40 -8.89 20.92
C ILE A 246 1.06 -8.88 22.42
N SER A 247 1.64 -9.78 23.21
CA SER A 247 1.41 -9.81 24.66
C SER A 247 1.88 -8.54 25.35
N GLU A 248 3.01 -7.96 24.92
CA GLU A 248 3.50 -6.67 25.41
C GLU A 248 2.60 -5.52 24.97
N LEU A 249 2.13 -5.55 23.71
CA LEU A 249 1.21 -4.54 23.18
C LEU A 249 -0.13 -4.52 23.93
N LYS A 250 -0.67 -5.70 24.26
CA LYS A 250 -1.87 -5.87 25.09
C LYS A 250 -1.66 -5.30 26.50
N LYS A 251 -0.53 -5.63 27.14
CA LYS A 251 -0.21 -5.12 28.49
C LYS A 251 -0.06 -3.59 28.52
N ALA A 252 0.49 -3.01 27.47
CA ALA A 252 0.74 -1.56 27.41
C ALA A 252 -0.54 -0.72 27.20
N ASN A 253 -1.59 -1.28 26.59
CA ASN A 253 -2.78 -0.53 26.20
C ASN A 253 -4.11 -1.18 26.65
N PRO A 254 -4.38 -1.32 27.96
CA PRO A 254 -5.55 -2.06 28.47
C PRO A 254 -6.93 -1.48 28.08
N GLY A 255 -6.98 -0.29 27.47
CA GLY A 255 -8.21 0.39 27.07
C GLY A 255 -8.68 0.14 25.63
N LEU A 256 -7.96 -0.65 24.83
CA LEU A 256 -8.37 -1.00 23.45
C LEU A 256 -9.15 -2.32 23.47
N GLU A 257 -10.16 -2.46 22.61
CA GLU A 257 -10.81 -3.76 22.37
C GLU A 257 -9.82 -4.68 21.66
N MET A 258 -9.37 -5.74 22.34
CA MET A 258 -8.26 -6.61 21.91
C MET A 258 -8.70 -7.96 21.33
N ASP A 259 -10.00 -8.15 21.08
CA ASP A 259 -10.55 -9.44 20.66
C ASP A 259 -10.00 -9.88 19.29
N ASP A 260 -9.63 -8.92 18.44
CA ASP A 260 -9.05 -9.17 17.12
C ASP A 260 -7.54 -9.47 17.15
N TRP A 261 -6.86 -9.27 18.28
CA TRP A 261 -5.39 -9.47 18.38
C TRP A 261 -5.08 -10.92 18.76
N THR A 262 -5.28 -11.84 17.82
CA THR A 262 -4.88 -13.25 17.96
C THR A 262 -3.60 -13.52 17.16
N PRO A 263 -2.84 -14.59 17.48
CA PRO A 263 -1.71 -15.03 16.66
C PRO A 263 -2.14 -15.32 15.22
N ASP A 264 -3.33 -15.90 15.02
CA ASP A 264 -3.92 -16.14 13.71
C ASP A 264 -4.16 -14.84 12.94
N SER A 265 -4.65 -13.81 13.65
CA SER A 265 -4.81 -12.48 13.06
C SER A 265 -3.49 -11.86 12.62
N ALA A 266 -2.40 -12.15 13.34
CA ALA A 266 -1.06 -11.59 13.09
C ALA A 266 -0.44 -12.06 11.76
N LEU A 267 -0.87 -13.22 11.26
CA LEU A 267 -0.41 -13.79 9.99
C LEU A 267 -0.97 -13.04 8.76
N HIS A 268 -2.00 -12.21 8.95
CA HIS A 268 -2.58 -11.45 7.86
C HIS A 268 -1.68 -10.31 7.38
N GLN A 269 -1.71 -10.12 6.07
CA GLN A 269 -1.02 -9.03 5.35
C GLN A 269 -1.50 -7.63 5.77
N ASN A 270 -2.65 -7.52 6.43
CA ASN A 270 -3.24 -6.26 6.88
C ASN A 270 -3.23 -6.09 8.41
N PHE A 271 -2.59 -6.98 9.17
CA PHE A 271 -2.63 -6.91 10.63
C PHE A 271 -1.96 -5.64 11.18
N ASP A 272 -0.81 -5.27 10.64
CA ASP A 272 -0.12 -4.01 10.94
C ASP A 272 -1.01 -2.80 10.63
N ALA A 273 -1.74 -2.82 9.51
CA ALA A 273 -2.70 -1.78 9.16
C ALA A 273 -3.89 -1.75 10.13
N ILE A 274 -4.36 -2.90 10.61
CA ILE A 274 -5.42 -2.99 11.63
C ILE A 274 -4.92 -2.42 12.96
N VAL A 275 -3.73 -2.83 13.41
CA VAL A 275 -3.10 -2.36 14.65
C VAL A 275 -2.83 -0.86 14.56
N ARG A 276 -2.27 -0.37 13.44
CA ARG A 276 -2.07 1.07 13.20
C ARG A 276 -3.40 1.80 13.17
N ARG A 277 -4.41 1.34 12.43
CA ARG A 277 -5.75 1.98 12.40
C ARG A 277 -6.39 2.06 13.78
N GLN A 278 -6.22 1.06 14.62
CA GLN A 278 -6.72 1.07 16.00
C GLN A 278 -5.90 1.97 16.93
N LEU A 279 -4.58 2.07 16.71
CA LEU A 279 -3.68 2.92 17.49
C LEU A 279 -3.62 4.37 17.00
N ASP A 280 -3.90 4.65 15.72
CA ASP A 280 -3.88 5.96 15.06
C ASP A 280 -4.68 7.01 15.83
N PRO A 281 -5.90 6.69 16.33
CA PRO A 281 -6.66 7.58 17.19
C PRO A 281 -5.87 8.12 18.39
N VAL A 282 -5.02 7.29 18.98
CA VAL A 282 -4.29 7.52 20.24
C VAL A 282 -2.78 7.62 19.99
N TRP A 283 -2.30 7.60 18.73
CA TRP A 283 -0.88 7.42 18.39
C TRP A 283 0.03 8.46 19.05
N HIS A 284 -0.46 9.69 19.21
CA HIS A 284 0.24 10.76 19.90
C HIS A 284 0.40 10.53 21.42
N ARG A 285 -0.49 9.78 22.06
CA ARG A 285 -0.42 9.42 23.50
C ARG A 285 0.29 8.09 23.74
N VAL A 286 0.44 7.28 22.70
CA VAL A 286 1.08 5.97 22.77
C VAL A 286 2.59 6.15 23.02
N SER A 287 3.12 5.39 24.00
CA SER A 287 4.54 5.43 24.36
C SER A 287 5.44 5.12 23.17
N TRP A 288 6.65 5.69 23.15
CA TRP A 288 7.64 5.38 22.11
C TRP A 288 7.90 3.87 21.99
N ARG A 289 7.96 3.14 23.12
CA ARG A 289 8.12 1.68 23.14
C ARG A 289 6.98 0.96 22.41
N THR A 290 5.75 1.38 22.61
CA THR A 290 4.60 0.80 21.93
C THR A 290 4.63 1.06 20.42
N LYS A 291 5.06 2.25 19.99
CA LYS A 291 5.27 2.58 18.57
C LYS A 291 6.36 1.69 17.96
N GLN A 292 7.44 1.45 18.72
CA GLN A 292 8.51 0.55 18.31
C GLN A 292 7.99 -0.88 18.16
N ILE A 293 7.22 -1.42 19.11
CA ILE A 293 6.64 -2.77 19.03
C ILE A 293 5.72 -2.90 17.81
N ALA A 294 4.92 -1.88 17.48
CA ALA A 294 4.08 -1.89 16.28
C ALA A 294 4.91 -1.94 14.98
N ASN A 295 6.05 -1.24 14.94
CA ASN A 295 6.99 -1.33 13.83
C ASN A 295 7.71 -2.69 13.80
N ASP A 296 8.09 -3.23 14.97
CA ASP A 296 8.73 -4.55 15.09
C ASP A 296 7.80 -5.66 14.59
N LEU A 297 6.49 -5.60 14.87
CA LEU A 297 5.50 -6.54 14.31
C LEU A 297 5.45 -6.49 12.79
N THR A 298 5.65 -5.30 12.20
CA THR A 298 5.73 -5.15 10.74
C THR A 298 6.96 -5.88 10.19
N VAL A 299 8.10 -5.76 10.88
CA VAL A 299 9.37 -6.40 10.52
C VAL A 299 9.35 -7.91 10.71
N LEU A 300 8.84 -8.41 11.84
CA LEU A 300 8.72 -9.86 12.09
C LEU A 300 7.84 -10.54 11.03
N ARG A 301 6.77 -9.86 10.60
CA ARG A 301 5.91 -10.37 9.54
C ARG A 301 6.58 -10.33 8.16
N SER A 302 7.36 -9.28 7.85
CA SER A 302 8.12 -9.26 6.60
C SER A 302 9.20 -10.35 6.59
N VAL A 303 9.77 -10.73 7.74
CA VAL A 303 10.65 -11.90 7.88
C VAL A 303 9.91 -13.20 7.57
N LEU A 304 8.68 -13.41 8.07
CA LEU A 304 7.86 -14.59 7.71
C LEU A 304 7.59 -14.69 6.21
N HIS A 305 7.25 -13.57 5.56
CA HIS A 305 7.05 -13.54 4.10
C HIS A 305 8.35 -13.78 3.35
N SER A 306 9.45 -13.18 3.81
CA SER A 306 10.79 -13.33 3.18
C SER A 306 11.32 -14.76 3.30
N LEU A 307 10.99 -15.48 4.37
CA LEU A 307 11.41 -16.88 4.55
C LEU A 307 10.93 -17.81 3.43
N LEU A 308 9.70 -17.58 2.95
CA LEU A 308 9.05 -18.42 1.93
C LEU A 308 9.32 -17.92 0.50
N SER A 309 9.60 -16.62 0.34
CA SER A 309 9.82 -15.99 -0.97
C SER A 309 11.30 -15.87 -1.35
N TYR A 310 12.21 -15.54 -0.43
CA TYR A 310 13.62 -15.30 -0.75
C TYR A 310 14.48 -16.57 -0.71
N ASP A 311 15.52 -16.59 -1.54
CA ASP A 311 16.58 -17.59 -1.40
C ASP A 311 17.30 -17.45 -0.04
N SER A 312 17.97 -18.52 0.40
CA SER A 312 18.62 -18.57 1.71
C SER A 312 19.70 -17.50 1.88
N VAL A 313 20.42 -17.11 0.82
CA VAL A 313 21.44 -16.05 0.85
C VAL A 313 20.81 -14.66 0.96
N SER A 314 19.81 -14.37 0.12
CA SER A 314 19.06 -13.10 0.15
C SER A 314 18.31 -12.91 1.47
N LEU A 315 17.78 -13.99 2.06
CA LEU A 315 17.18 -13.97 3.39
C LEU A 315 18.21 -13.60 4.46
N LEU A 316 19.40 -14.20 4.42
CA LEU A 316 20.47 -13.87 5.37
C LEU A 316 20.89 -12.40 5.24
N LYS A 317 21.08 -11.91 4.01
CA LYS A 317 21.35 -10.50 3.73
C LYS A 317 20.27 -9.59 4.32
N TYR A 318 19.01 -9.93 4.10
CA TYR A 318 17.89 -9.17 4.65
C TYR A 318 17.90 -9.16 6.19
N LEU A 319 18.12 -10.30 6.84
CA LEU A 319 18.20 -10.39 8.29
C LEU A 319 19.36 -9.57 8.87
N ASP A 320 20.53 -9.59 8.24
CA ASP A 320 21.67 -8.76 8.66
C ASP A 320 21.35 -7.25 8.54
N THR A 321 20.65 -6.83 7.47
CA THR A 321 20.21 -5.43 7.34
C THR A 321 19.20 -5.04 8.41
N VAL A 322 18.26 -5.92 8.75
CA VAL A 322 17.30 -5.71 9.84
C VAL A 322 18.03 -5.60 11.17
N LEU A 323 18.99 -6.49 11.44
CA LEU A 323 19.78 -6.45 12.66
C LEU A 323 20.56 -5.15 12.77
N ALA A 324 21.21 -4.69 11.71
CA ALA A 324 21.94 -3.42 11.71
C ALA A 324 21.01 -2.22 11.96
N THR A 325 19.84 -2.19 11.32
CA THR A 325 18.86 -1.09 11.43
C THR A 325 18.24 -1.01 12.83
N HIS A 326 17.96 -2.16 13.45
CA HIS A 326 17.34 -2.23 14.78
C HIS A 326 18.37 -2.32 15.91
N SER A 327 19.65 -2.53 15.60
CA SER A 327 20.72 -2.49 16.58
C SER A 327 20.98 -1.04 17.03
N PRO A 328 21.09 -0.79 18.35
CA PRO A 328 21.33 0.56 18.83
C PRO A 328 22.76 1.01 18.53
N PRO A 329 23.00 2.33 18.31
CA PRO A 329 24.34 2.89 18.26
C PRO A 329 25.13 2.55 19.53
N PRO A 330 26.45 2.28 19.42
CA PRO A 330 27.29 1.98 20.58
C PRO A 330 27.25 3.13 21.59
N GLY A 331 26.73 2.85 22.80
CA GLY A 331 26.57 3.82 23.90
C GLY A 331 25.11 4.16 24.27
N SER A 332 24.11 3.71 23.49
CA SER A 332 22.69 3.92 23.83
C SER A 332 22.20 2.99 24.95
N THR A 333 21.22 3.46 25.74
CA THR A 333 20.67 2.71 26.88
C THR A 333 19.68 1.62 26.41
N ARG A 334 19.42 0.63 27.28
CA ARG A 334 18.54 -0.51 26.99
C ARG A 334 17.07 -0.14 26.75
N GLN A 335 16.69 1.12 26.92
CA GLN A 335 15.31 1.58 26.83
C GLN A 335 14.88 1.86 25.39
N ASP A 336 15.82 2.08 24.48
CA ASP A 336 15.54 2.38 23.06
C ASP A 336 15.63 1.14 22.15
N GLN A 337 15.47 -0.07 22.70
CA GLN A 337 15.78 -1.31 22.01
C GLN A 337 14.53 -2.12 21.70
N SER A 338 14.48 -2.74 20.52
CA SER A 338 13.40 -3.64 20.10
C SER A 338 13.41 -4.90 20.98
N PRO A 339 12.38 -5.13 21.82
CA PRO A 339 12.39 -6.18 22.85
C PRO A 339 12.60 -7.60 22.30
N TRP A 340 12.12 -7.87 21.09
CA TRP A 340 12.19 -9.20 20.48
C TRP A 340 13.63 -9.65 20.18
N LEU A 341 14.56 -8.73 19.88
CA LEU A 341 15.98 -9.03 19.62
C LEU A 341 16.73 -9.61 20.84
N PHE A 342 16.13 -9.55 22.04
CA PHE A 342 16.71 -10.10 23.28
C PHE A 342 16.16 -11.48 23.62
N SER A 343 15.19 -11.97 22.85
CA SER A 343 14.62 -13.30 23.04
C SER A 343 15.57 -14.38 22.54
N ASP A 344 15.48 -15.57 23.14
CA ASP A 344 16.19 -16.75 22.64
C ASP A 344 15.62 -17.26 21.30
N ALA A 345 14.38 -16.89 20.98
CA ALA A 345 13.81 -17.07 19.65
C ALA A 345 14.57 -16.26 18.59
N ALA A 346 14.97 -15.02 18.89
CA ALA A 346 15.76 -14.21 17.95
C ALA A 346 17.12 -14.84 17.62
N SER A 347 17.84 -15.38 18.61
CA SER A 347 19.12 -16.06 18.34
C SER A 347 18.92 -17.30 17.45
N THR A 348 17.83 -18.03 17.63
CA THR A 348 17.45 -19.18 16.79
C THR A 348 17.21 -18.77 15.34
N ILE A 349 16.56 -17.62 15.09
CA ILE A 349 16.32 -17.08 13.74
C ILE A 349 17.65 -16.83 13.02
N PHE A 350 18.55 -16.05 13.62
CA PHE A 350 19.82 -15.68 12.98
C PHE A 350 20.76 -16.88 12.80
N GLN A 351 20.84 -17.76 13.81
CA GLN A 351 21.69 -18.95 13.74
C GLN A 351 21.20 -19.91 12.66
N SER A 352 19.90 -20.22 12.66
CA SER A 352 19.32 -21.12 11.66
C SER A 352 19.46 -20.53 10.25
N ALA A 353 19.23 -19.23 10.06
CA ALA A 353 19.41 -18.58 8.76
C ALA A 353 20.86 -18.66 8.25
N LYS A 354 21.84 -18.51 9.15
CA LYS A 354 23.27 -18.66 8.81
C LYS A 354 23.61 -20.10 8.42
N ASP A 355 23.12 -21.07 9.20
CA ASP A 355 23.37 -22.50 8.99
C ASP A 355 22.79 -23.02 7.66
N ARG A 356 21.79 -22.34 7.06
CA ARG A 356 21.27 -22.62 5.71
C ARG A 356 22.24 -22.25 4.60
N VAL A 357 23.13 -21.28 4.84
CA VAL A 357 24.03 -20.75 3.81
C VAL A 357 25.43 -21.36 3.92
N TYR A 358 26.02 -21.33 5.12
CA TYR A 358 27.35 -21.89 5.35
C TYR A 358 27.51 -22.40 6.80
N LYS A 359 28.27 -23.48 6.96
CA LYS A 359 28.58 -24.10 8.26
C LYS A 359 30.09 -24.17 8.48
N GLY A 360 30.53 -24.29 9.73
CA GLY A 360 31.94 -24.59 10.03
C GLY A 360 32.27 -26.05 9.72
N LYS A 361 33.33 -26.31 8.96
CA LYS A 361 33.90 -27.65 8.73
C LYS A 361 34.46 -28.17 10.06
N VAL A 362 33.77 -29.11 10.69
CA VAL A 362 34.31 -29.87 11.83
C VAL A 362 35.14 -31.01 11.24
N GLU A 363 36.47 -30.96 11.38
CA GLU A 363 37.30 -32.10 11.00
C GLU A 363 37.07 -33.25 11.99
N ASP A 364 36.59 -34.40 11.51
CA ASP A 364 36.60 -35.66 12.24
C ASP A 364 38.05 -36.14 12.40
N ASN A 365 38.70 -35.70 13.48
CA ASN A 365 39.92 -36.33 13.95
C ASN A 365 39.84 -36.53 15.46
N ASN A 366 40.02 -37.79 15.89
CA ASN A 366 40.05 -38.29 17.28
C ASN A 366 40.99 -37.48 18.20
N ALA A 367 40.55 -36.32 18.67
CA ALA A 367 41.24 -35.54 19.69
C ALA A 367 40.22 -34.90 20.66
N LEU A 368 40.50 -35.06 21.96
CA LEU A 368 39.66 -34.58 23.06
C LEU A 368 39.24 -33.10 22.93
N PRO A 369 38.07 -32.72 23.47
CA PRO A 369 37.50 -31.39 23.28
C PRO A 369 38.23 -30.36 24.14
N THR A 370 39.24 -29.69 23.58
CA THR A 370 39.81 -28.45 24.11
C THR A 370 39.60 -27.29 23.12
N SER A 371 38.46 -26.62 23.27
CA SER A 371 38.27 -25.18 23.03
C SER A 371 38.88 -24.52 21.77
N LYS A 372 38.77 -25.13 20.59
CA LYS A 372 39.02 -24.43 19.32
C LYS A 372 37.87 -24.65 18.35
N LEU A 373 37.27 -23.54 17.91
CA LEU A 373 36.28 -23.48 16.84
C LEU A 373 36.87 -24.07 15.55
N PRO A 374 36.05 -24.65 14.65
CA PRO A 374 36.50 -25.17 13.37
C PRO A 374 37.21 -24.11 12.51
N ASP A 375 38.31 -24.51 11.85
CA ASP A 375 39.24 -23.60 11.17
C ASP A 375 38.81 -23.22 9.73
N SER A 376 37.80 -23.86 9.14
CA SER A 376 37.30 -23.53 7.78
C SER A 376 35.76 -23.57 7.68
N LEU A 377 35.17 -22.80 6.74
CA LEU A 377 33.72 -22.76 6.47
C LEU A 377 33.42 -23.50 5.16
N SER A 378 32.33 -24.29 5.11
CA SER A 378 31.79 -24.92 3.90
C SER A 378 30.48 -24.25 3.47
N PRO A 379 30.26 -24.02 2.16
CA PRO A 379 28.96 -23.61 1.65
C PRO A 379 27.97 -24.79 1.77
N VAL A 380 26.79 -24.53 2.34
CA VAL A 380 25.66 -25.49 2.39
C VAL A 380 24.64 -25.17 1.31
N LEU A 381 24.38 -23.87 1.10
CA LEU A 381 23.50 -23.33 0.05
C LEU A 381 22.17 -24.08 -0.07
N GLU A 382 21.40 -24.12 1.03
CA GLU A 382 20.07 -24.74 1.04
C GLU A 382 19.16 -24.09 -0.02
N GLU A 383 18.65 -24.91 -0.94
CA GLU A 383 17.70 -24.53 -1.98
C GLU A 383 16.26 -24.44 -1.44
N GLN A 384 15.40 -23.69 -2.12
CA GLN A 384 13.97 -23.71 -1.77
C GLN A 384 13.33 -25.01 -2.27
N PRO A 385 12.57 -25.75 -1.43
CA PRO A 385 11.93 -26.99 -1.86
C PRO A 385 10.98 -26.83 -3.06
N LYS A 386 10.39 -25.64 -3.22
CA LYS A 386 9.53 -25.31 -4.38
C LYS A 386 10.25 -25.41 -5.72
N TRP A 387 11.56 -25.14 -5.80
CA TRP A 387 12.30 -25.18 -7.07
C TRP A 387 12.44 -26.60 -7.60
N THR A 388 12.72 -27.56 -6.71
CA THR A 388 12.79 -28.99 -7.08
C THR A 388 11.45 -29.46 -7.65
N VAL A 389 10.34 -29.13 -6.99
CA VAL A 389 9.00 -29.51 -7.45
C VAL A 389 8.64 -28.80 -8.75
N LEU A 390 9.03 -27.53 -8.92
CA LEU A 390 8.82 -26.80 -10.17
C LEU A 390 9.53 -27.47 -11.35
N ALA A 391 10.79 -27.90 -11.16
CA ALA A 391 11.54 -28.63 -12.18
C ALA A 391 10.89 -29.98 -12.51
N GLU A 392 10.35 -30.69 -11.51
CA GLU A 392 9.61 -31.93 -11.73
C GLU A 392 8.33 -31.72 -12.53
N ILE A 393 7.56 -30.66 -12.26
CA ILE A 393 6.34 -30.30 -13.01
C ILE A 393 6.69 -29.97 -14.46
N LEU A 394 7.73 -29.17 -14.71
CA LEU A 394 8.13 -28.81 -16.07
C LEU A 394 8.55 -30.04 -16.87
N ARG A 395 9.30 -30.95 -16.25
CA ARG A 395 9.68 -32.23 -16.86
C ARG A 395 8.47 -33.12 -17.13
N GLU A 396 7.50 -33.16 -16.23
CA GLU A 396 6.23 -33.88 -16.43
C GLU A 396 5.47 -33.31 -17.64
N ILE A 397 5.38 -31.99 -17.75
CA ILE A 397 4.72 -31.29 -18.86
C ILE A 397 5.41 -31.60 -20.18
N GLU A 398 6.74 -31.53 -20.22
CA GLU A 398 7.55 -31.83 -21.41
C GLU A 398 7.33 -33.29 -21.87
N VAL A 399 7.38 -34.24 -20.93
CA VAL A 399 7.13 -35.66 -21.22
C VAL A 399 5.70 -35.91 -21.70
N ASP A 400 4.69 -35.26 -21.10
CA ASP A 400 3.29 -35.36 -21.54
C ASP A 400 3.10 -34.74 -22.94
N ALA A 401 3.76 -33.61 -23.22
CA ALA A 401 3.73 -32.97 -24.54
C ALA A 401 4.36 -33.86 -25.62
N TYR A 402 5.49 -34.51 -25.31
CA TYR A 402 6.18 -35.42 -26.22
C TYR A 402 5.40 -36.73 -26.47
N LEU A 403 4.89 -37.37 -25.40
CA LEU A 403 4.22 -38.67 -25.50
C LEU A 403 2.77 -38.57 -26.00
N ASN A 404 2.08 -37.48 -25.68
CA ASN A 404 0.67 -37.26 -26.01
C ASN A 404 0.46 -35.97 -26.83
N PRO A 405 0.99 -35.87 -28.06
CA PRO A 405 0.72 -34.74 -28.94
C PRO A 405 -0.77 -34.72 -29.31
N ARG A 406 -1.51 -33.71 -28.81
CA ARG A 406 -2.94 -33.57 -29.06
C ARG A 406 -3.19 -32.77 -30.35
N LEU A 407 -4.32 -33.03 -31.01
CA LEU A 407 -4.79 -32.18 -32.12
C LEU A 407 -5.02 -30.75 -31.60
N ARG A 408 -4.51 -29.76 -32.33
CA ARG A 408 -4.55 -28.32 -31.96
C ARG A 408 -5.95 -27.90 -31.50
N ASP A 409 -6.05 -27.51 -30.23
CA ASP A 409 -7.20 -26.81 -29.63
C ASP A 409 -7.01 -25.29 -29.84
N ASP A 410 -7.91 -24.42 -29.36
CA ASP A 410 -7.71 -22.95 -29.41
C ASP A 410 -6.67 -22.43 -28.36
N SER A 411 -5.99 -23.36 -27.66
CA SER A 411 -4.94 -23.09 -26.67
C SER A 411 -3.55 -23.15 -27.31
N ASN A 412 -2.65 -22.28 -26.85
CA ASN A 412 -1.22 -22.36 -27.15
C ASN A 412 -0.56 -23.33 -26.16
N ASP A 413 0.54 -23.99 -26.54
CA ASP A 413 1.32 -24.85 -25.63
C ASP A 413 2.17 -24.05 -24.61
N THR A 414 1.85 -22.75 -24.42
CA THR A 414 2.49 -21.87 -23.43
C THR A 414 2.29 -22.37 -21.99
N ILE A 415 3.35 -22.26 -21.20
CA ILE A 415 3.35 -22.52 -19.75
C ILE A 415 3.36 -21.17 -19.02
N LEU A 416 2.30 -20.89 -18.26
CA LEU A 416 2.18 -19.67 -17.45
C LEU A 416 2.47 -19.97 -15.97
N ILE A 417 3.55 -19.39 -15.44
CA ILE A 417 3.93 -19.47 -14.03
C ILE A 417 3.52 -18.17 -13.33
N MET A 418 2.64 -18.28 -12.35
CA MET A 418 2.12 -17.15 -11.59
C MET A 418 2.72 -17.06 -10.19
N CYS A 419 3.24 -15.89 -9.84
CA CYS A 419 3.95 -15.62 -8.59
C CYS A 419 3.33 -14.43 -7.83
N ASN A 420 3.64 -14.28 -6.53
CA ASN A 420 3.12 -13.17 -5.73
C ASN A 420 3.75 -11.80 -6.06
N ASP A 421 5.07 -11.77 -6.23
CA ASP A 421 5.83 -10.51 -6.33
C ASP A 421 6.73 -10.50 -7.57
N GLN A 422 7.00 -9.31 -8.14
CA GLN A 422 7.92 -9.16 -9.28
C GLN A 422 9.34 -9.67 -8.95
N ARG A 423 9.76 -9.58 -7.68
CA ARG A 423 11.04 -10.12 -7.23
C ARG A 423 11.08 -11.64 -7.32
N THR A 424 10.02 -12.32 -6.86
CA THR A 424 9.91 -13.77 -6.98
C THR A 424 9.88 -14.21 -8.44
N CYS A 425 9.26 -13.43 -9.33
CA CYS A 425 9.31 -13.68 -10.78
C CYS A 425 10.74 -13.63 -11.32
N ARG A 426 11.51 -12.58 -10.97
CA ARG A 426 12.92 -12.45 -11.37
C ARG A 426 13.76 -13.62 -10.88
N GLN A 427 13.55 -14.03 -9.64
CA GLN A 427 14.26 -15.15 -9.02
C GLN A 427 13.93 -16.50 -9.68
N VAL A 428 12.64 -16.76 -9.96
CA VAL A 428 12.21 -17.98 -10.66
C VAL A 428 12.74 -17.96 -12.09
N LYS A 429 12.71 -16.82 -12.78
CA LYS A 429 13.28 -16.66 -14.13
C LYS A 429 14.79 -16.97 -14.15
N GLU A 430 15.54 -16.41 -13.20
CA GLU A 430 16.97 -16.67 -13.02
C GLU A 430 17.25 -18.15 -12.74
N TYR A 431 16.43 -18.80 -11.90
CA TYR A 431 16.53 -20.23 -11.64
C TYR A 431 16.27 -21.05 -12.92
N LEU A 432 15.19 -20.78 -13.65
CA LEU A 432 14.84 -21.51 -14.87
C LEU A 432 15.92 -21.37 -15.97
N GLN A 433 16.57 -20.21 -16.07
CA GLN A 433 17.69 -20.00 -16.99
C GLN A 433 18.96 -20.78 -16.59
N THR A 434 19.15 -21.05 -15.30
CA THR A 434 20.39 -21.64 -14.76
C THR A 434 20.22 -23.07 -14.24
N MET A 435 19.01 -23.62 -14.23
CA MET A 435 18.70 -24.90 -13.57
C MET A 435 19.51 -26.10 -14.06
N HIS A 436 19.93 -26.12 -15.33
CA HIS A 436 20.73 -27.19 -15.91
C HIS A 436 22.25 -26.93 -15.86
N VAL A 437 22.67 -25.78 -15.32
CA VAL A 437 24.09 -25.40 -15.25
C VAL A 437 24.68 -25.89 -13.93
N LYS A 438 25.50 -26.94 -13.99
CA LYS A 438 26.19 -27.48 -12.81
C LYS A 438 27.66 -27.05 -12.76
N PRO A 439 28.12 -26.45 -11.65
CA PRO A 439 29.49 -25.93 -11.55
C PRO A 439 30.56 -27.01 -11.27
N LEU A 440 30.18 -28.24 -10.88
CA LEU A 440 31.09 -29.33 -10.55
C LEU A 440 30.77 -30.59 -11.38
N ALA A 441 31.08 -30.58 -12.67
CA ALA A 441 30.86 -31.74 -13.55
C ALA A 441 32.08 -32.68 -13.67
N GLN A 442 33.25 -32.34 -13.10
CA GLN A 442 34.50 -33.04 -13.46
C GLN A 442 34.98 -34.15 -12.50
N ASP A 443 34.58 -34.18 -11.23
CA ASP A 443 35.14 -35.15 -10.26
C ASP A 443 34.19 -36.27 -9.82
N MET A 444 32.90 -36.23 -10.20
CA MET A 444 31.89 -37.24 -9.82
C MET A 444 31.67 -38.34 -10.88
N ALA A 445 32.32 -38.23 -12.04
CA ALA A 445 32.20 -39.21 -13.14
C ALA A 445 33.00 -40.52 -12.91
N GLU A 446 33.78 -40.62 -11.82
CA GLU A 446 34.48 -41.86 -11.46
C GLU A 446 33.54 -42.81 -10.69
N GLY A 447 32.67 -43.52 -11.42
CA GLY A 447 32.04 -44.76 -10.92
C GLY A 447 30.52 -44.92 -11.05
N GLN A 448 29.79 -43.93 -11.58
CA GLN A 448 28.34 -44.03 -11.82
C GLN A 448 28.02 -44.64 -13.20
N ALA A 449 26.90 -45.34 -13.30
CA ALA A 449 26.46 -45.93 -14.58
C ALA A 449 25.93 -44.83 -15.53
N PRO A 450 26.06 -44.95 -16.87
CA PRO A 450 25.66 -43.90 -17.82
C PRO A 450 24.23 -43.39 -17.68
N HIS A 451 23.29 -44.26 -17.32
CA HIS A 451 21.88 -43.89 -17.09
C HIS A 451 21.65 -43.12 -15.78
N GLU A 452 22.52 -43.29 -14.78
CA GLU A 452 22.50 -42.53 -13.53
C GLU A 452 23.08 -41.13 -13.75
N ILE A 453 24.07 -41.01 -14.63
CA ILE A 453 24.67 -39.73 -15.05
C ILE A 453 23.65 -38.91 -15.85
N GLU A 454 22.95 -39.51 -16.83
CA GLU A 454 21.88 -38.83 -17.59
C GLU A 454 20.73 -38.37 -16.67
N ALA A 455 20.27 -39.23 -15.75
CA ALA A 455 19.23 -38.88 -14.80
C ALA A 455 19.65 -37.83 -13.78
N GLU A 456 20.93 -37.81 -13.37
CA GLU A 456 21.47 -36.75 -12.53
C GLU A 456 21.62 -35.45 -13.32
N GLU A 457 22.14 -35.44 -14.55
CA GLU A 457 22.29 -34.27 -15.42
C GLU A 457 20.96 -33.57 -15.73
N GLU A 458 19.88 -34.32 -15.92
CA GLU A 458 18.53 -33.79 -16.13
C GLU A 458 17.92 -33.15 -14.86
N ARG A 459 18.44 -33.45 -13.67
CA ARG A 459 17.91 -32.90 -12.42
C ARG A 459 18.30 -31.44 -12.24
N GLY A 460 17.29 -30.55 -12.26
CA GLY A 460 17.47 -29.12 -12.03
C GLY A 460 18.12 -28.82 -10.68
N SER A 461 19.15 -27.97 -10.68
CA SER A 461 19.91 -27.53 -9.51
C SER A 461 20.02 -26.00 -9.49
N ALA A 462 19.84 -25.40 -8.30
CA ALA A 462 20.01 -23.96 -8.09
C ALA A 462 21.43 -23.60 -7.61
N GLU A 463 22.33 -24.58 -7.49
CA GLU A 463 23.65 -24.41 -6.89
C GLU A 463 24.46 -23.28 -7.55
N PHE A 464 24.44 -23.20 -8.88
CA PHE A 464 25.11 -22.14 -9.64
C PHE A 464 24.66 -20.74 -9.22
N MET A 465 23.34 -20.51 -9.24
CA MET A 465 22.71 -19.25 -8.82
C MET A 465 23.10 -18.89 -7.39
N MET A 466 23.06 -19.87 -6.50
CA MET A 466 23.29 -19.69 -5.06
C MET A 466 24.76 -19.39 -4.73
N ARG A 467 25.72 -19.99 -5.44
CA ARG A 467 27.15 -19.70 -5.31
C ARG A 467 27.47 -18.27 -5.73
N ARG A 468 26.90 -17.81 -6.84
CA ARG A 468 27.04 -16.43 -7.32
C ARG A 468 26.50 -15.43 -6.29
N LYS A 469 25.28 -15.65 -5.80
CA LYS A 469 24.66 -14.81 -4.76
C LYS A 469 25.47 -14.79 -3.46
N LEU A 470 26.02 -15.93 -3.04
CA LEU A 470 26.88 -15.99 -1.86
C LEU A 470 28.16 -15.15 -2.02
N ARG A 471 28.79 -15.19 -3.18
CA ARG A 471 29.97 -14.37 -3.49
C ARG A 471 29.64 -12.87 -3.40
N GLU A 472 28.53 -12.45 -4.01
CA GLU A 472 28.02 -11.08 -3.94
C GLU A 472 27.70 -10.66 -2.50
N TYR A 473 27.07 -11.54 -1.72
CA TYR A 473 26.76 -11.28 -0.32
C TYR A 473 28.03 -11.11 0.54
N LEU A 474 29.04 -11.95 0.37
CA LEU A 474 30.30 -11.82 1.12
C LEU A 474 31.04 -10.53 0.77
N GLY A 475 31.02 -10.13 -0.51
CA GLY A 475 31.52 -8.83 -0.96
C GLY A 475 30.75 -7.67 -0.31
N TRP A 476 29.41 -7.72 -0.40
CA TRP A 476 28.52 -6.74 0.22
C TRP A 476 28.72 -6.64 1.73
N ARG A 477 28.86 -7.75 2.44
CA ARG A 477 29.04 -7.79 3.90
C ARG A 477 30.32 -7.08 4.32
N LYS A 478 31.42 -7.25 3.55
CA LYS A 478 32.67 -6.53 3.78
C LYS A 478 32.48 -5.02 3.63
N THR A 479 31.85 -4.58 2.54
CA THR A 479 31.57 -3.15 2.30
C THR A 479 30.58 -2.57 3.31
N PHE A 480 29.58 -3.35 3.72
CA PHE A 480 28.55 -2.93 4.66
C PHE A 480 29.12 -2.70 6.06
N ALA A 481 30.03 -3.58 6.52
CA ALA A 481 30.72 -3.38 7.79
C ALA A 481 31.55 -2.08 7.80
N GLN A 482 32.21 -1.75 6.68
CA GLN A 482 32.97 -0.51 6.53
C GLN A 482 32.06 0.72 6.56
N VAL A 483 30.97 0.72 5.78
CA VAL A 483 29.99 1.81 5.72
C VAL A 483 29.30 2.03 7.06
N SER A 484 28.94 0.94 7.74
CA SER A 484 28.33 1.03 9.07
C SER A 484 29.29 1.70 10.05
N ALA A 485 30.58 1.32 10.05
CA ALA A 485 31.58 1.94 10.91
C ALA A 485 31.77 3.43 10.61
N SER A 486 31.90 3.83 9.34
CA SER A 486 32.11 5.24 8.95
C SER A 486 30.91 6.12 9.29
N LEU A 487 29.68 5.66 9.01
CA LEU A 487 28.45 6.37 9.37
C LEU A 487 28.28 6.54 10.90
N PHE A 488 28.71 5.56 11.68
CA PHE A 488 28.66 5.66 13.15
C PHE A 488 29.69 6.66 13.68
N GLU A 489 30.91 6.65 13.15
CA GLU A 489 31.93 7.64 13.52
C GLU A 489 31.49 9.06 13.18
N GLU A 490 30.87 9.26 12.02
CA GLU A 490 30.36 10.57 11.62
C GLU A 490 29.19 11.04 12.50
N ASN A 491 28.24 10.15 12.82
CA ASN A 491 27.16 10.47 13.75
C ASN A 491 27.68 10.82 15.15
N GLN A 492 28.76 10.18 15.62
CA GLN A 492 29.39 10.56 16.87
C GLN A 492 30.12 11.90 16.77
N LYS A 493 30.81 12.18 15.66
CA LYS A 493 31.46 13.48 15.42
C LYS A 493 30.43 14.62 15.39
N SER A 494 29.31 14.45 14.67
CA SER A 494 28.24 15.45 14.60
C SER A 494 27.53 15.66 15.94
N LEU A 495 27.25 14.60 16.70
CA LEU A 495 26.71 14.70 18.07
C LEU A 495 27.67 15.42 19.03
N ASN A 496 28.98 15.24 18.85
CA ASN A 496 30.00 15.93 19.63
C ASN A 496 30.14 17.40 19.23
N ASP A 497 30.02 17.73 17.94
CA ASP A 497 30.00 19.12 17.45
C ASP A 497 28.76 19.89 17.94
N ILE A 498 27.59 19.23 17.99
CA ILE A 498 26.38 19.81 18.58
C ILE A 498 26.58 20.08 20.07
N LYS A 499 27.22 19.16 20.82
CA LYS A 499 27.57 19.39 22.23
C LYS A 499 28.66 20.46 22.42
N GLY A 500 29.50 20.69 21.41
CA GLY A 500 30.54 21.73 21.39
C GLY A 500 30.02 23.16 21.26
N THR A 501 28.79 23.36 20.78
CA THR A 501 28.19 24.70 20.60
C THR A 501 27.47 25.25 21.83
N THR A 502 27.22 24.43 22.86
CA THR A 502 26.77 24.91 24.17
C THR A 502 27.96 25.12 25.10
N ALA A 503 28.38 26.38 25.26
CA ALA A 503 29.46 26.82 26.16
C ALA A 503 29.09 26.71 27.67
N ALA A 504 28.56 25.57 28.11
CA ALA A 504 28.14 25.35 29.50
C ALA A 504 28.28 23.89 29.96
N SER A 505 29.49 23.32 29.88
CA SER A 505 29.79 22.07 30.61
C SER A 505 31.26 21.85 31.01
N ARG A 506 32.08 22.92 31.04
CA ARG A 506 33.39 22.86 31.70
C ARG A 506 33.21 23.01 33.21
N LEU A 507 32.69 21.99 33.88
CA LEU A 507 32.91 21.68 35.30
C LEU A 507 32.20 20.34 35.61
N ASN A 508 32.97 19.41 36.18
CA ASN A 508 32.58 18.09 36.71
C ASN A 508 32.52 16.90 35.72
N SER A 509 33.64 16.20 35.56
CA SER A 509 33.84 14.91 36.27
C SER A 509 35.20 14.30 35.90
N LYS A 510 36.14 14.33 36.87
CA LYS A 510 37.27 13.39 36.87
C LYS A 510 36.69 12.01 37.19
N ALA A 511 36.63 11.11 36.21
CA ALA A 511 36.34 9.71 36.46
C ALA A 511 37.55 9.05 37.16
N ALA A 512 37.28 8.35 38.26
CA ALA A 512 38.28 7.68 39.07
C ALA A 512 38.75 6.38 38.40
N VAL A 513 40.06 6.32 38.12
CA VAL A 513 40.79 5.08 37.81
C VAL A 513 40.90 4.28 39.11
N ASN A 514 40.07 3.24 39.26
CA ASN A 514 40.36 1.98 39.96
C ASN A 514 39.07 1.32 40.45
N LYS A 515 38.59 0.30 39.72
CA LYS A 515 37.88 -0.83 40.32
C LYS A 515 38.31 -2.12 39.62
N ARG A 516 39.26 -2.82 40.25
CA ARG A 516 39.53 -4.24 39.99
C ARG A 516 38.24 -5.01 40.24
N ARG A 517 37.56 -5.44 39.18
CA ARG A 517 36.40 -6.33 39.28
C ARG A 517 36.91 -7.75 39.49
N ARG A 518 36.57 -8.30 40.65
CA ARG A 518 36.81 -9.69 41.06
C ARG A 518 36.05 -10.61 40.10
N VAL A 519 36.76 -11.42 39.31
CA VAL A 519 36.18 -12.52 38.54
C VAL A 519 36.01 -13.69 39.51
N ARG A 520 34.76 -14.04 39.81
CA ARG A 520 34.38 -15.31 40.44
C ARG A 520 33.83 -16.18 39.33
N GLY A 521 34.49 -17.31 39.10
CA GLY A 521 34.24 -18.18 37.94
C GLY A 521 32.93 -18.96 37.97
N GLY A 522 32.69 -19.66 36.87
CA GLY A 522 31.80 -20.81 36.77
C GLY A 522 30.64 -20.62 35.79
N GLY A 523 30.68 -21.34 34.66
CA GLY A 523 29.54 -21.54 33.76
C GLY A 523 29.99 -21.93 32.36
N GLY A 524 30.01 -23.24 32.07
CA GLY A 524 30.43 -23.81 30.78
C GLY A 524 29.63 -23.26 29.61
N GLY A 525 30.35 -22.89 28.54
CA GLY A 525 29.77 -22.37 27.32
C GLY A 525 29.07 -23.46 26.52
N GLY A 526 27.75 -23.35 26.40
CA GLY A 526 27.00 -23.95 25.31
C GLY A 526 27.23 -23.16 24.02
N LEU A 527 27.19 -23.86 22.89
CA LEU A 527 27.35 -23.34 21.53
C LEU A 527 26.16 -22.45 21.11
N GLY A 528 26.12 -21.22 21.61
CA GLY A 528 25.16 -20.19 21.18
C GLY A 528 25.85 -18.85 20.95
N LEU A 529 25.30 -18.04 20.05
CA LEU A 529 25.72 -16.67 19.76
C LEU A 529 26.07 -15.90 21.04
N THR A 530 27.23 -15.23 21.05
CA THR A 530 27.61 -14.36 22.17
C THR A 530 26.61 -13.22 22.27
N ARG A 531 25.98 -13.05 23.43
CA ARG A 531 25.19 -11.85 23.69
C ARG A 531 26.14 -10.65 23.77
N SER A 532 25.78 -9.53 23.14
CA SER A 532 26.48 -8.26 23.29
C SER A 532 26.55 -7.86 24.78
N ALA A 533 27.45 -6.95 25.16
CA ALA A 533 27.56 -6.44 26.53
C ALA A 533 26.22 -5.90 27.10
N ASN A 534 25.29 -5.54 26.21
CA ASN A 534 23.94 -5.06 26.53
C ASN A 534 22.85 -6.16 26.52
N GLY A 535 23.20 -7.43 26.26
CA GLY A 535 22.30 -8.59 26.25
C GLY A 535 21.59 -8.88 24.93
N ALA A 536 21.80 -8.07 23.88
CA ALA A 536 21.25 -8.29 22.53
C ALA A 536 21.98 -9.43 21.82
N VAL A 537 21.35 -10.06 20.82
CA VAL A 537 22.05 -10.94 19.88
C VAL A 537 23.17 -10.16 19.20
N ALA A 538 24.43 -10.57 19.40
CA ALA A 538 25.55 -9.97 18.67
C ALA A 538 25.75 -10.72 17.35
N VAL A 539 26.10 -9.97 16.29
CA VAL A 539 26.61 -10.57 15.05
C VAL A 539 27.87 -11.36 15.41
N SER A 540 27.86 -12.67 15.19
CA SER A 540 29.10 -13.44 15.23
C SER A 540 30.00 -12.93 14.11
N GLU A 541 31.00 -12.14 14.45
CA GLU A 541 32.08 -11.77 13.53
C GLU A 541 32.81 -13.04 13.11
N ASP A 542 32.59 -13.47 11.88
CA ASP A 542 33.35 -14.57 11.29
C ASP A 542 34.76 -14.06 11.03
N LYS A 543 35.78 -14.85 11.40
CA LYS A 543 37.18 -14.42 11.24
C LYS A 543 37.46 -14.22 9.76
N ALA A 544 38.14 -13.12 9.40
CA ALA A 544 38.46 -12.79 8.01
C ALA A 544 39.16 -13.94 7.25
N ALA A 545 39.98 -14.76 7.95
CA ALA A 545 40.62 -15.94 7.39
C ALA A 545 39.63 -17.04 6.95
N GLN A 546 38.53 -17.23 7.69
CA GLN A 546 37.49 -18.22 7.38
C GLN A 546 36.68 -17.79 6.15
N VAL A 547 36.38 -16.49 6.04
CA VAL A 547 35.69 -15.91 4.87
C VAL A 547 36.58 -15.97 3.62
N ALA A 548 37.89 -15.75 3.77
CA ALA A 548 38.84 -15.88 2.67
C ALA A 548 38.94 -17.31 2.13
N GLY A 549 38.89 -18.33 3.00
CA GLY A 549 38.81 -19.73 2.59
C GLY A 549 37.55 -20.06 1.80
N LEU A 550 36.39 -19.56 2.25
CA LEU A 550 35.10 -19.73 1.57
C LEU A 550 35.08 -19.03 0.19
N LEU A 551 35.64 -17.82 0.08
CA LEU A 551 35.77 -17.12 -1.20
C LEU A 551 36.71 -17.83 -2.19
N ALA A 552 37.70 -18.57 -1.69
CA ALA A 552 38.58 -19.37 -2.54
C ALA A 552 37.86 -20.61 -3.12
N GLU A 553 36.97 -21.23 -2.34
CA GLU A 553 36.11 -22.36 -2.76
C GLU A 553 35.02 -21.92 -3.76
N LEU A 554 34.60 -20.64 -3.71
CA LEU A 554 33.53 -20.05 -4.54
C LEU A 554 34.03 -19.28 -5.78
N ARG A 555 35.25 -19.55 -6.29
CA ARG A 555 35.75 -18.84 -7.48
C ARG A 555 34.95 -19.19 -8.74
N PRO A 556 34.76 -18.23 -9.66
CA PRO A 556 33.99 -18.51 -10.87
C PRO A 556 34.67 -19.56 -11.74
N THR A 557 33.91 -20.60 -12.11
CA THR A 557 34.32 -21.64 -13.05
C THR A 557 34.28 -21.11 -14.49
N GLU A 558 35.01 -21.74 -15.42
CA GLU A 558 35.05 -21.32 -16.83
C GLU A 558 33.67 -21.33 -17.51
N SER A 559 32.77 -22.21 -17.06
CA SER A 559 31.36 -22.23 -17.46
C SER A 559 30.55 -21.03 -16.93
N GLU A 560 30.92 -20.44 -15.78
CA GLU A 560 30.27 -19.24 -15.24
C GLU A 560 30.67 -17.96 -16.01
N ALA A 561 31.88 -17.94 -16.58
CA ALA A 561 32.40 -16.78 -17.33
C ALA A 561 31.87 -16.70 -18.78
N GLY A 562 31.30 -17.79 -19.30
CA GLY A 562 30.79 -17.88 -20.68
C GLY A 562 29.32 -17.48 -20.85
N GLN A 563 28.56 -17.30 -19.75
CA GLN A 563 27.19 -16.79 -19.84
C GLN A 563 27.22 -15.28 -20.12
N LYS A 564 26.45 -14.85 -21.14
CA LYS A 564 26.24 -13.43 -21.40
C LYS A 564 25.60 -12.80 -20.17
N GLU A 565 26.12 -11.65 -19.75
CA GLU A 565 25.43 -10.82 -18.75
C GLU A 565 24.04 -10.47 -19.29
N ASP A 566 23.00 -10.78 -18.51
CA ASP A 566 21.64 -10.35 -18.83
C ASP A 566 21.61 -8.83 -18.94
N ILE A 567 21.35 -8.31 -20.15
CA ILE A 567 21.16 -6.89 -20.38
C ILE A 567 19.78 -6.54 -19.82
N ILE A 568 19.73 -6.16 -18.55
CA ILE A 568 18.52 -5.63 -17.92
C ILE A 568 18.32 -4.21 -18.45
N VAL A 569 17.48 -4.06 -19.48
CA VAL A 569 17.01 -2.74 -19.90
C VAL A 569 15.81 -2.37 -19.02
N ASP A 570 16.03 -1.49 -18.03
CA ASP A 570 14.97 -0.96 -17.17
C ASP A 570 13.98 -0.04 -17.93
N ASN A 571 14.33 0.40 -19.16
CA ASN A 571 13.48 1.23 -20.03
C ASN A 571 13.31 0.64 -21.43
N LEU A 572 12.13 0.05 -21.71
CA LEU A 572 11.75 -0.47 -23.03
C LEU A 572 11.88 0.55 -24.19
N ASN A 573 11.90 1.86 -23.88
CA ASN A 573 12.03 2.93 -24.88
C ASN A 573 13.47 3.14 -25.40
N ASP A 574 14.50 2.64 -24.71
CA ASP A 574 15.90 2.70 -25.16
C ASP A 574 16.33 1.42 -25.90
N ALA A 575 15.45 0.42 -26.00
CA ALA A 575 15.71 -0.82 -26.72
C ALA A 575 15.51 -0.58 -28.23
N GLY A 576 16.60 -0.61 -29.01
CA GLY A 576 16.52 -0.61 -30.48
C GLY A 576 15.84 -1.87 -31.04
N GLU A 577 15.51 -1.87 -32.34
CA GLU A 577 14.84 -3.01 -33.01
C GLU A 577 15.63 -4.33 -32.91
N ASP A 578 16.96 -4.27 -32.72
CA ASP A 578 17.85 -5.42 -32.53
C ASP A 578 17.64 -6.16 -31.18
N PHE A 579 16.83 -5.62 -30.26
CA PHE A 579 16.52 -6.22 -28.96
C PHE A 579 15.28 -7.12 -28.96
N PHE A 580 14.48 -7.09 -30.02
CA PHE A 580 13.24 -7.87 -30.09
C PHE A 580 13.45 -9.14 -30.91
N GLU A 581 13.38 -10.29 -30.23
CA GLU A 581 13.36 -11.60 -30.87
C GLU A 581 11.92 -12.14 -30.87
N LEU A 582 11.51 -12.70 -32.01
CA LEU A 582 10.16 -13.21 -32.21
C LEU A 582 10.14 -14.69 -31.85
N TYR A 583 9.52 -15.01 -30.71
CA TYR A 583 9.38 -16.38 -30.24
C TYR A 583 8.04 -16.96 -30.70
N GLU A 584 8.02 -18.24 -31.10
CA GLU A 584 6.77 -18.96 -31.36
C GLU A 584 6.04 -19.21 -30.03
N PRO A 585 4.72 -19.00 -29.94
CA PRO A 585 3.97 -19.22 -28.69
C PRO A 585 4.03 -20.66 -28.17
N ASP A 586 4.25 -21.64 -29.02
CA ASP A 586 4.15 -23.06 -28.66
C ASP A 586 5.28 -23.53 -27.71
N ASP A 587 6.41 -22.82 -27.61
CA ASP A 587 7.59 -23.19 -26.79
C ASP A 587 7.93 -22.15 -25.69
N GLN A 588 6.95 -21.38 -25.21
CA GLN A 588 7.21 -20.29 -24.24
C GLN A 588 6.86 -20.64 -22.79
N ILE A 589 7.79 -20.34 -21.90
CA ILE A 589 7.56 -20.28 -20.44
C ILE A 589 7.47 -18.81 -20.04
N VAL A 590 6.28 -18.38 -19.59
CA VAL A 590 6.02 -17.01 -19.16
C VAL A 590 5.91 -16.98 -17.64
N VAL A 591 6.70 -16.14 -16.98
CA VAL A 591 6.65 -15.92 -15.52
C VAL A 591 6.09 -14.53 -15.26
N HIS A 592 4.93 -14.46 -14.59
CA HIS A 592 4.22 -13.21 -14.34
C HIS A 592 3.77 -13.09 -12.87
N PRO A 593 3.81 -11.89 -12.25
CA PRO A 593 3.23 -11.68 -10.93
C PRO A 593 1.70 -11.63 -11.01
N TYR A 594 0.98 -11.92 -9.92
CA TYR A 594 -0.46 -11.64 -9.87
C TYR A 594 -0.70 -10.13 -9.97
N ASP A 595 -1.50 -9.69 -10.96
CA ASP A 595 -1.85 -8.29 -11.18
C ASP A 595 -3.38 -8.17 -11.29
N GLY A 596 -4.06 -8.66 -10.27
CA GLY A 596 -5.45 -9.11 -10.36
C GLY A 596 -6.40 -8.24 -11.16
N ASP A 597 -7.29 -8.80 -11.95
CA ASP A 597 -8.17 -8.18 -12.97
C ASP A 597 -7.45 -7.98 -14.31
N GLN A 598 -6.18 -7.57 -14.34
CA GLN A 598 -5.37 -7.64 -15.57
C GLN A 598 -4.99 -9.09 -15.93
N ASP A 599 -4.92 -9.97 -14.92
CA ASP A 599 -4.79 -11.42 -15.12
C ASP A 599 -5.82 -11.99 -16.10
N ASP A 600 -7.03 -11.41 -16.18
CA ASP A 600 -8.06 -11.86 -17.11
C ASP A 600 -7.67 -11.58 -18.58
N GLN A 601 -7.04 -10.44 -18.87
CA GLN A 601 -6.55 -10.11 -20.21
C GLN A 601 -5.36 -11.02 -20.57
N LEU A 602 -4.43 -11.20 -19.62
CA LEU A 602 -3.26 -12.08 -19.79
C LEU A 602 -3.65 -13.50 -20.19
N LEU A 603 -4.70 -14.07 -19.57
CA LEU A 603 -5.21 -15.40 -19.90
C LEU A 603 -5.83 -15.46 -21.31
N GLU A 604 -6.48 -14.39 -21.78
CA GLU A 604 -7.03 -14.33 -23.14
C GLU A 604 -5.96 -14.12 -24.22
N GLU A 605 -4.89 -13.40 -23.90
CA GLU A 605 -3.75 -13.14 -24.79
C GLU A 605 -2.85 -14.36 -24.94
N LEU A 606 -2.37 -14.93 -23.82
CA LEU A 606 -1.40 -16.04 -23.85
C LEU A 606 -2.03 -17.39 -24.19
N ARG A 607 -3.34 -17.54 -23.90
CA ARG A 607 -4.11 -18.77 -24.04
C ARG A 607 -3.40 -20.03 -23.51
N PRO A 608 -2.93 -20.01 -22.25
CA PRO A 608 -2.06 -21.04 -21.74
C PRO A 608 -2.76 -22.37 -21.56
N ARG A 609 -2.08 -23.43 -21.99
CA ARG A 609 -2.49 -24.82 -21.74
C ARG A 609 -2.14 -25.27 -20.33
N TYR A 610 -0.97 -24.86 -19.84
CA TYR A 610 -0.47 -25.22 -18.52
C TYR A 610 -0.32 -23.97 -17.65
N ILE A 611 -0.95 -23.96 -16.48
CA ILE A 611 -0.86 -22.87 -15.52
C ILE A 611 -0.25 -23.41 -14.22
N ILE A 612 0.85 -22.84 -13.78
CA ILE A 612 1.52 -23.21 -12.52
C ILE A 612 1.37 -22.04 -11.54
N MET A 613 0.56 -22.23 -10.51
CA MET A 613 0.42 -21.29 -9.40
C MET A 613 1.52 -21.58 -8.37
N TYR A 614 2.62 -20.81 -8.46
CA TYR A 614 3.78 -20.95 -7.56
C TYR A 614 3.43 -20.56 -6.11
N SER A 615 2.52 -19.59 -5.98
CA SER A 615 1.98 -19.12 -4.71
C SER A 615 0.46 -19.15 -4.71
N PRO A 616 -0.19 -19.46 -3.57
CA PRO A 616 -1.63 -19.63 -3.52
C PRO A 616 -2.36 -18.29 -3.50
N ALA A 617 -3.24 -18.09 -4.48
CA ALA A 617 -4.11 -16.92 -4.61
C ALA A 617 -5.57 -17.36 -4.86
N PRO A 618 -6.51 -17.16 -3.92
CA PRO A 618 -7.88 -17.66 -4.05
C PRO A 618 -8.69 -16.95 -5.15
N ASP A 619 -8.36 -15.70 -5.45
CA ASP A 619 -8.96 -14.90 -6.52
C ASP A 619 -8.52 -15.40 -7.90
N PHE A 620 -7.22 -15.68 -8.09
CA PHE A 620 -6.72 -16.20 -9.36
C PHE A 620 -7.25 -17.60 -9.69
N ILE A 621 -7.38 -18.49 -8.69
CA ILE A 621 -8.00 -19.81 -8.88
C ILE A 621 -9.40 -19.66 -9.49
N ARG A 622 -10.20 -18.70 -9.00
CA ARG A 622 -11.55 -18.43 -9.52
C ARG A 622 -11.51 -17.84 -10.93
N ARG A 623 -10.54 -16.99 -11.24
CA ARG A 623 -10.33 -16.48 -12.61
C ARG A 623 -10.04 -17.61 -13.58
N VAL A 624 -9.18 -18.56 -13.20
CA VAL A 624 -8.91 -19.76 -14.02
C VAL A 624 -10.16 -20.62 -14.20
N GLU A 625 -10.97 -20.81 -13.16
CA GLU A 625 -12.27 -21.50 -13.26
C GLU A 625 -13.22 -20.80 -14.25
N VAL A 626 -13.31 -19.47 -14.18
CA VAL A 626 -14.14 -18.64 -15.06
C VAL A 626 -13.64 -18.71 -16.51
N TYR A 627 -12.33 -18.54 -16.73
CA TYR A 627 -11.67 -18.60 -18.03
C TYR A 627 -11.87 -19.95 -18.74
N ARG A 628 -11.77 -21.05 -17.99
CA ARG A 628 -12.02 -22.39 -18.52
C ARG A 628 -13.51 -22.64 -18.78
N SER A 629 -14.39 -22.07 -17.96
CA SER A 629 -15.84 -22.25 -18.15
C SER A 629 -16.39 -21.40 -19.29
N SER A 630 -15.74 -20.27 -19.61
CA SER A 630 -16.09 -19.43 -20.75
C SER A 630 -15.67 -20.04 -22.08
N HIS A 631 -14.63 -20.88 -22.10
CA HIS A 631 -14.11 -21.55 -23.30
C HIS A 631 -14.29 -23.06 -23.24
N SER A 632 -15.23 -23.61 -24.01
CA SER A 632 -15.43 -25.08 -24.08
C SER A 632 -14.32 -25.82 -24.80
N ASP A 633 -13.63 -25.12 -25.70
CA ASP A 633 -12.67 -25.60 -26.69
C ASP A 633 -11.24 -25.27 -26.26
N ARG A 634 -10.99 -25.20 -24.95
CA ARG A 634 -9.66 -25.01 -24.37
C ARG A 634 -9.43 -26.04 -23.26
N SER A 635 -8.36 -26.82 -23.38
CA SER A 635 -7.95 -27.76 -22.32
C SER A 635 -6.85 -27.16 -21.45
N VAL A 636 -7.25 -26.55 -20.33
CA VAL A 636 -6.32 -25.98 -19.34
C VAL A 636 -6.06 -26.98 -18.20
N ARG A 637 -4.79 -27.22 -17.86
CA ARG A 637 -4.35 -27.96 -16.66
C ARG A 637 -3.67 -27.00 -15.70
N ALA A 638 -4.07 -27.03 -14.43
CA ALA A 638 -3.56 -26.12 -13.41
C ALA A 638 -2.84 -26.87 -12.30
N TYR A 639 -1.63 -26.44 -11.96
CA TYR A 639 -0.83 -26.94 -10.84
C TYR A 639 -0.88 -25.90 -9.71
N PHE A 640 -1.19 -26.34 -8.50
CA PHE A 640 -1.32 -25.49 -7.31
C PHE A 640 -0.28 -25.90 -6.27
N MET A 641 0.72 -25.04 -6.03
CA MET A 641 1.81 -25.31 -5.09
C MET A 641 1.65 -24.51 -3.80
N TYR A 642 1.80 -25.16 -2.66
CA TYR A 642 1.83 -24.50 -1.35
C TYR A 642 2.71 -25.23 -0.36
N TYR A 643 3.27 -24.51 0.61
CA TYR A 643 4.01 -25.14 1.70
C TYR A 643 3.06 -25.69 2.76
N GLY A 644 3.12 -27.00 3.05
CA GLY A 644 2.32 -27.65 4.09
C GLY A 644 2.76 -27.25 5.50
N GLY A 645 1.80 -26.99 6.40
CA GLY A 645 2.05 -26.58 7.79
C GLY A 645 2.75 -25.21 7.90
N SER A 646 2.63 -24.38 6.87
CA SER A 646 3.30 -23.08 6.78
C SER A 646 2.35 -21.91 7.03
N VAL A 647 2.94 -20.72 7.21
CA VAL A 647 2.19 -19.45 7.25
C VAL A 647 1.45 -19.16 5.93
N GLU A 648 1.97 -19.63 4.79
CA GLU A 648 1.35 -19.45 3.47
C GLU A 648 0.02 -20.20 3.37
N GLU A 649 -0.01 -21.47 3.78
CA GLU A 649 -1.24 -22.29 3.84
C GLU A 649 -2.26 -21.68 4.82
N GLN A 650 -1.82 -21.32 6.03
CA GLN A 650 -2.71 -20.74 7.02
C GLN A 650 -3.29 -19.41 6.54
N ARG A 651 -2.51 -18.57 5.85
CA ARG A 651 -2.99 -17.32 5.24
C ARG A 651 -4.07 -17.62 4.19
N TYR A 652 -3.82 -18.56 3.29
CA TYR A 652 -4.77 -18.95 2.24
C TYR A 652 -6.09 -19.44 2.85
N LEU A 653 -6.04 -20.39 3.78
CA LEU A 653 -7.22 -20.94 4.46
C LEU A 653 -7.98 -19.86 5.23
N SER A 654 -7.27 -18.96 5.91
CA SER A 654 -7.89 -17.91 6.70
C SER A 654 -8.55 -16.84 5.84
N ALA A 655 -7.98 -16.52 4.66
CA ALA A 655 -8.60 -15.62 3.69
C ALA A 655 -9.93 -16.21 3.18
N VAL A 656 -9.92 -17.48 2.76
CA VAL A 656 -11.12 -18.18 2.29
C VAL A 656 -12.19 -18.28 3.39
N ARG A 657 -11.79 -18.58 4.64
CA ARG A 657 -12.72 -18.60 5.79
C ARG A 657 -13.33 -17.23 6.06
N ARG A 658 -12.52 -16.16 6.08
CA ARG A 658 -12.99 -14.80 6.31
C ARG A 658 -14.01 -14.37 5.26
N GLU A 659 -13.74 -14.63 3.99
CA GLU A 659 -14.65 -14.30 2.91
C GLU A 659 -15.98 -15.08 3.02
N LYS A 660 -15.90 -16.38 3.31
CA LYS A 660 -17.07 -17.23 3.55
C LYS A 660 -17.91 -16.71 4.71
N ASP A 661 -17.27 -16.37 5.82
CA ASP A 661 -17.93 -15.84 7.01
C ASP A 661 -18.55 -14.46 6.72
N ALA A 662 -17.87 -13.63 5.92
CA ALA A 662 -18.38 -12.33 5.49
C ALA A 662 -19.67 -12.46 4.69
N PHE A 663 -19.68 -13.28 3.64
CA PHE A 663 -20.90 -13.53 2.87
C PHE A 663 -22.00 -14.16 3.73
N THR A 664 -21.66 -15.09 4.62
CA THR A 664 -22.65 -15.71 5.52
C THR A 664 -23.30 -14.68 6.44
N LYS A 665 -22.52 -13.74 7.01
CA LYS A 665 -23.04 -12.63 7.81
C LYS A 665 -23.93 -11.70 6.98
N LEU A 666 -23.50 -11.31 5.78
CA LEU A 666 -24.29 -10.45 4.88
C LEU A 666 -25.61 -11.10 4.44
N ILE A 667 -25.61 -12.42 4.17
CA ILE A 667 -26.84 -13.16 3.84
C ILE A 667 -27.79 -13.19 5.03
N ARG A 668 -27.28 -13.42 6.25
CA ARG A 668 -28.10 -13.37 7.48
C ARG A 668 -28.66 -11.98 7.70
N GLU A 669 -27.85 -10.93 7.56
CA GLU A 669 -28.29 -9.54 7.68
C GLU A 669 -29.40 -9.25 6.67
N ARG A 670 -29.18 -9.54 5.38
CA ARG A 670 -30.20 -9.40 4.32
C ARG A 670 -31.50 -10.12 4.67
N GLY A 671 -31.43 -11.32 5.27
CA GLY A 671 -32.62 -12.06 5.71
C GLY A 671 -33.37 -11.41 6.88
N THR A 672 -32.65 -10.70 7.76
CA THR A 672 -33.23 -9.95 8.88
C THR A 672 -33.69 -8.52 8.52
N MET A 673 -33.26 -7.99 7.38
CA MET A 673 -33.65 -6.65 6.93
C MET A 673 -35.15 -6.63 6.62
N ALA A 674 -35.94 -6.08 7.55
CA ALA A 674 -37.32 -5.73 7.26
C ALA A 674 -37.31 -4.55 6.27
N VAL A 675 -37.78 -4.78 5.06
CA VAL A 675 -38.04 -3.72 4.07
C VAL A 675 -39.18 -2.86 4.64
N THR A 676 -38.85 -1.79 5.36
CA THR A 676 -39.86 -0.80 5.77
C THR A 676 -40.37 -0.11 4.51
N MET A 677 -41.52 -0.54 4.02
CA MET A 677 -42.15 -0.03 2.78
C MET A 677 -42.69 1.41 2.90
N THR A 678 -42.22 2.23 3.84
CA THR A 678 -42.92 3.46 4.27
C THR A 678 -42.17 4.78 4.07
N ASP A 679 -41.01 4.81 3.41
CA ASP A 679 -40.24 6.07 3.24
C ASP A 679 -40.23 6.60 1.80
N ALA A 680 -41.31 6.42 1.04
CA ALA A 680 -41.42 6.99 -0.31
C ALA A 680 -41.49 8.54 -0.34
N ASN A 681 -41.62 9.19 0.83
CA ASN A 681 -41.85 10.64 0.96
C ASN A 681 -40.92 11.36 1.95
N VAL A 682 -39.89 10.70 2.51
CA VAL A 682 -38.92 11.39 3.38
C VAL A 682 -37.89 12.09 2.50
N ASP A 683 -37.70 13.40 2.70
CA ASP A 683 -36.66 14.17 2.01
C ASP A 683 -35.29 13.48 2.20
N PRO A 684 -34.48 13.25 1.15
CA PRO A 684 -33.11 12.75 1.28
C PRO A 684 -32.29 13.47 2.37
N GLN A 685 -32.60 14.74 2.63
CA GLN A 685 -31.99 15.55 3.68
C GLN A 685 -32.45 15.14 5.09
N GLU A 686 -33.74 14.84 5.29
CA GLU A 686 -34.27 14.30 6.57
C GLU A 686 -33.80 12.86 6.83
N ALA A 687 -33.71 12.03 5.78
CA ALA A 687 -33.16 10.67 5.90
C ALA A 687 -31.70 10.73 6.37
N PHE A 688 -30.88 11.62 5.79
CA PHE A 688 -29.51 11.84 6.21
C PHE A 688 -29.39 12.36 7.65
N LEU A 689 -30.15 13.39 8.02
CA LEU A 689 -30.14 13.93 9.39
C LEU A 689 -30.50 12.86 10.43
N ARG A 690 -31.41 11.93 10.10
CA ARG A 690 -31.72 10.75 10.94
C ARG A 690 -30.58 9.73 11.02
N THR A 691 -29.81 9.54 9.94
CA THR A 691 -28.63 8.63 9.95
C THR A 691 -27.47 9.17 10.75
N VAL A 692 -27.30 10.48 10.73
CA VAL A 692 -26.16 11.18 11.31
C VAL A 692 -26.41 11.62 12.75
N ASN A 693 -27.67 11.85 13.11
CA ASN A 693 -28.08 12.31 14.43
C ASN A 693 -29.31 11.53 14.92
N THR A 694 -29.10 10.50 15.75
CA THR A 694 -30.19 9.73 16.38
C THR A 694 -31.03 10.55 17.36
N ARG A 695 -30.58 11.77 17.72
CA ARG A 695 -31.21 12.65 18.71
C ARG A 695 -32.26 13.62 18.13
N ILE A 696 -32.39 13.74 16.80
CA ILE A 696 -33.34 14.65 16.11
C ILE A 696 -34.67 13.94 15.78
N ALA A 697 -35.05 12.89 16.52
CA ALA A 697 -36.38 12.26 16.40
C ALA A 697 -37.53 13.12 16.97
N GLY A 698 -37.23 14.31 17.52
CA GLY A 698 -38.14 15.16 18.30
C GLY A 698 -38.74 16.39 17.60
N GLY A 699 -39.00 16.35 16.30
CA GLY A 699 -39.99 17.24 15.65
C GLY A 699 -39.74 18.76 15.64
N GLY A 700 -38.48 19.22 15.77
CA GLY A 700 -38.15 20.65 15.68
C GLY A 700 -37.97 21.11 14.23
N ARG A 701 -39.02 21.68 13.62
CA ARG A 701 -38.89 22.46 12.38
C ARG A 701 -38.22 23.80 12.69
N LEU A 702 -37.02 24.04 12.19
CA LEU A 702 -36.44 25.39 12.13
C LEU A 702 -37.17 26.19 11.05
N ALA A 703 -37.62 27.38 11.43
CA ALA A 703 -38.37 28.29 10.60
C ALA A 703 -37.52 28.76 9.41
N ALA A 704 -38.14 28.76 8.22
CA ALA A 704 -37.53 29.24 6.99
C ALA A 704 -37.22 30.74 7.08
N THR A 705 -35.95 31.10 7.22
CA THR A 705 -35.42 32.41 6.80
C THR A 705 -35.01 32.38 5.33
N ALA A 706 -35.05 33.55 4.69
CA ALA A 706 -34.77 33.77 3.28
C ALA A 706 -33.30 33.44 2.93
N ALA A 707 -33.12 32.61 1.90
CA ALA A 707 -31.87 32.08 1.33
C ALA A 707 -31.00 31.22 2.30
N PRO A 708 -30.53 30.03 1.86
CA PRO A 708 -29.65 29.20 2.67
C PRO A 708 -28.28 29.88 2.85
N PRO A 709 -27.68 29.82 4.04
CA PRO A 709 -26.37 30.41 4.31
C PRO A 709 -25.26 29.78 3.44
N THR A 710 -24.37 30.60 2.85
CA THR A 710 -23.36 30.12 1.88
C THR A 710 -21.94 30.00 2.48
N VAL A 711 -21.27 28.87 2.35
CA VAL A 711 -19.89 28.71 2.83
C VAL A 711 -18.98 28.45 1.64
N VAL A 712 -17.93 29.26 1.48
CA VAL A 712 -16.90 29.04 0.47
C VAL A 712 -15.87 28.09 1.06
N VAL A 713 -15.62 26.98 0.38
CA VAL A 713 -14.77 25.88 0.84
C VAL A 713 -13.64 25.64 -0.15
N ASP A 714 -12.42 25.49 0.36
CA ASP A 714 -11.28 25.12 -0.46
C ASP A 714 -11.48 23.75 -1.11
N VAL A 715 -11.19 23.64 -2.41
CA VAL A 715 -11.37 22.38 -3.17
C VAL A 715 -10.57 21.21 -2.57
N ARG A 716 -9.44 21.45 -1.88
CA ARG A 716 -8.63 20.40 -1.22
C ARG A 716 -9.31 19.80 0.00
N GLU A 717 -10.24 20.55 0.59
CA GLU A 717 -10.86 20.22 1.85
C GLU A 717 -12.07 19.27 1.71
N PHE A 718 -12.52 19.02 0.46
CA PHE A 718 -13.50 17.97 0.13
C PHE A 718 -13.02 16.54 0.42
N ARG A 719 -11.75 16.35 0.81
CA ARG A 719 -11.27 15.09 1.38
C ARG A 719 -11.78 14.83 2.80
N SER A 720 -12.21 15.88 3.50
CA SER A 720 -12.73 15.79 4.86
C SER A 720 -14.22 15.48 4.88
N ALA A 721 -14.71 15.00 6.03
CA ALA A 721 -16.14 14.76 6.24
C ALA A 721 -16.97 16.05 6.31
N LEU A 722 -16.35 17.20 6.62
CA LEU A 722 -17.04 18.41 7.04
C LEU A 722 -17.91 19.04 5.92
N PRO A 723 -17.48 19.16 4.65
CA PRO A 723 -18.33 19.69 3.58
C PRO A 723 -19.65 18.91 3.39
N SER A 724 -19.62 17.58 3.51
CA SER A 724 -20.81 16.72 3.44
C SER A 724 -21.79 16.99 4.61
N LEU A 725 -21.27 17.38 5.77
CA LEU A 725 -22.05 17.74 6.95
C LEU A 725 -22.62 19.16 6.89
N LEU A 726 -21.84 20.13 6.39
CA LEU A 726 -22.30 21.51 6.16
C LEU A 726 -23.50 21.53 5.21
N HIS A 727 -23.40 20.79 4.11
CA HIS A 727 -24.53 20.61 3.19
C HIS A 727 -25.71 19.92 3.89
N GLY A 728 -25.46 18.96 4.78
CA GLY A 728 -26.49 18.32 5.60
C GLY A 728 -27.25 19.28 6.52
N GLN A 729 -26.58 20.31 7.03
CA GLN A 729 -27.17 21.39 7.84
C GLN A 729 -27.83 22.50 6.98
N SER A 730 -28.13 22.24 5.72
CA SER A 730 -28.78 23.18 4.80
C SER A 730 -27.95 24.43 4.47
N MET A 731 -26.62 24.36 4.61
CA MET A 731 -25.72 25.41 4.11
C MET A 731 -25.36 25.14 2.65
N ALA A 732 -25.36 26.18 1.84
CA ALA A 732 -24.91 26.12 0.45
C ALA A 732 -23.37 26.09 0.42
N VAL A 733 -22.78 24.96 0.04
CA VAL A 733 -21.34 24.77 -0.04
C VAL A 733 -20.84 25.17 -1.44
N VAL A 734 -19.99 26.19 -1.51
CA VAL A 734 -19.42 26.68 -2.78
C VAL A 734 -17.93 26.30 -2.86
N PRO A 735 -17.55 25.36 -3.75
CA PRO A 735 -16.16 24.98 -3.92
C PRO A 735 -15.37 26.07 -4.65
N CYS A 736 -14.24 26.53 -4.07
CA CYS A 736 -13.32 27.49 -4.69
C CYS A 736 -11.88 27.10 -4.38
N GLN A 737 -10.92 27.41 -5.25
CA GLN A 737 -9.50 27.23 -4.93
C GLN A 737 -9.01 28.44 -4.15
N LEU A 738 -8.83 28.28 -2.84
CA LEU A 738 -8.42 29.35 -1.95
C LEU A 738 -6.91 29.33 -1.76
N THR A 739 -6.30 30.51 -1.76
CA THR A 739 -4.87 30.64 -1.41
C THR A 739 -4.68 30.77 0.10
N VAL A 740 -5.65 31.38 0.79
CA VAL A 740 -5.61 31.70 2.23
C VAL A 740 -6.81 31.10 2.96
N GLY A 741 -6.53 30.17 3.88
CA GLY A 741 -7.54 29.48 4.69
C GLY A 741 -8.27 28.35 3.97
N ASP A 742 -9.02 27.55 4.74
CA ASP A 742 -9.76 26.38 4.23
C ASP A 742 -11.24 26.67 4.04
N TYR A 743 -11.83 27.51 4.92
CA TYR A 743 -13.23 27.90 4.86
C TYR A 743 -13.38 29.42 5.03
N VAL A 744 -14.21 30.04 4.21
CA VAL A 744 -14.57 31.46 4.34
C VAL A 744 -16.07 31.53 4.65
N LEU A 745 -16.40 31.97 5.86
CA LEU A 745 -17.77 32.01 6.38
C LEU A 745 -18.47 33.35 6.08
N SER A 746 -17.69 34.43 6.03
CA SER A 746 -18.11 35.80 5.69
C SER A 746 -16.93 36.57 5.09
N PRO A 747 -17.13 37.74 4.47
CA PRO A 747 -16.03 38.55 3.93
C PRO A 747 -14.93 38.90 4.95
N ASN A 748 -15.26 38.83 6.24
CA ASN A 748 -14.37 39.16 7.34
C ASN A 748 -13.83 37.93 8.10
N ILE A 749 -14.45 36.76 7.94
CA ILE A 749 -14.20 35.55 8.74
C ILE A 749 -13.61 34.45 7.86
N CYS A 750 -12.37 34.07 8.19
CA CYS A 750 -11.63 32.97 7.56
C CYS A 750 -11.28 31.92 8.62
N VAL A 751 -11.38 30.65 8.27
CA VAL A 751 -11.11 29.51 9.15
C VAL A 751 -10.08 28.60 8.50
N GLU A 752 -9.01 28.28 9.25
CA GLU A 752 -8.10 27.18 8.95
C GLU A 752 -8.46 26.00 9.85
N ARG A 753 -8.75 24.83 9.25
CA ARG A 753 -9.09 23.61 9.98
C ARG A 753 -7.84 22.74 10.15
N LYS A 754 -7.56 22.34 11.39
CA LYS A 754 -6.50 21.38 11.70
C LYS A 754 -7.04 20.22 12.52
N SER A 755 -6.79 19.00 12.03
CA SER A 755 -6.88 17.81 12.87
C SER A 755 -5.74 17.79 13.89
N ILE A 756 -5.85 17.02 14.98
CA ILE A 756 -4.79 16.95 16.00
C ILE A 756 -3.43 16.48 15.44
N PRO A 757 -3.34 15.42 14.61
CA PRO A 757 -2.08 15.04 13.96
C PRO A 757 -1.51 16.16 13.08
N ASP A 758 -2.36 16.82 12.28
CA ASP A 758 -1.94 17.92 11.41
C ASP A 758 -1.47 19.14 12.20
N LEU A 759 -2.10 19.42 13.35
CA LEU A 759 -1.69 20.48 14.26
C LEU A 759 -0.26 20.22 14.78
N ILE A 760 0.00 19.00 15.29
CA ILE A 760 1.32 18.62 15.79
C ILE A 760 2.36 18.67 14.66
N GLY A 761 2.04 18.13 13.49
CA GLY A 761 2.92 18.16 12.32
C GLY A 761 3.22 19.60 11.86
N SER A 762 2.20 20.45 11.81
CA SER A 762 2.31 21.86 11.39
C SER A 762 3.08 22.74 12.38
N PHE A 763 3.08 22.41 13.67
CA PHE A 763 3.97 23.02 14.66
C PHE A 763 5.42 22.55 14.53
N LYS A 764 5.66 21.28 14.16
CA LYS A 764 7.03 20.75 13.98
C LYS A 764 7.74 21.37 12.77
N ASN A 765 7.03 21.59 11.66
CA ASN A 765 7.59 22.15 10.44
C ASN A 765 7.41 23.68 10.32
N GLY A 766 6.78 24.33 11.29
CA GLY A 766 6.54 25.79 11.30
C GLY A 766 5.46 26.28 10.34
N ARG A 767 4.81 25.40 9.57
CA ARG A 767 3.81 25.76 8.55
C ARG A 767 2.65 26.58 9.12
N LEU A 768 2.18 26.24 10.32
CA LEU A 768 1.04 26.90 10.95
C LEU A 768 1.27 28.39 11.19
N PHE A 769 2.51 28.77 11.51
CA PHE A 769 2.88 30.17 11.78
C PHE A 769 2.70 31.02 10.52
N ASN A 770 3.19 30.55 9.37
CA ASN A 770 3.05 31.23 8.08
C ASN A 770 1.58 31.29 7.64
N GLN A 771 0.81 30.22 7.87
CA GLN A 771 -0.62 30.20 7.59
C GLN A 771 -1.38 31.25 8.43
N ALA A 772 -1.07 31.34 9.72
CA ALA A 772 -1.65 32.36 10.60
C ALA A 772 -1.28 33.78 10.16
N GLU A 773 -0.01 34.03 9.84
CA GLU A 773 0.45 35.33 9.35
C GLU A 773 -0.32 35.76 8.09
N THR A 774 -0.44 34.86 7.11
CA THR A 774 -1.15 35.12 5.86
C THR A 774 -2.64 35.41 6.10
N MET A 775 -3.30 34.63 6.96
CA MET A 775 -4.71 34.89 7.31
C MET A 775 -4.92 36.25 7.99
N LEU A 776 -4.01 36.66 8.88
CA LEU A 776 -4.11 37.94 9.61
C LEU A 776 -3.93 39.17 8.71
N GLN A 777 -3.18 39.02 7.61
CA GLN A 777 -2.96 40.07 6.61
C GLN A 777 -4.24 40.37 5.83
N HIS A 778 -5.00 39.33 5.46
CA HIS A 778 -6.14 39.48 4.55
C HIS A 778 -7.51 39.52 5.23
N TYR A 779 -7.68 38.85 6.37
CA TYR A 779 -8.97 38.75 7.05
C TYR A 779 -8.99 39.49 8.38
N LYS A 780 -10.15 40.07 8.71
CA LYS A 780 -10.36 40.80 9.97
C LYS A 780 -10.38 39.85 11.17
N TYR A 781 -11.06 38.72 11.03
CA TYR A 781 -11.26 37.71 12.07
C TYR A 781 -10.77 36.33 11.58
N PRO A 782 -9.46 36.04 11.74
CA PRO A 782 -8.92 34.72 11.41
C PRO A 782 -9.16 33.74 12.58
N PHE A 783 -9.68 32.57 12.25
CA PHE A 783 -9.95 31.48 13.18
C PHE A 783 -9.09 30.26 12.86
N LEU A 784 -8.47 29.70 13.90
CA LEU A 784 -7.89 28.37 13.87
C LEU A 784 -8.89 27.40 14.50
N LEU A 785 -9.49 26.53 13.69
CA LEU A 785 -10.39 25.48 14.14
C LEU A 785 -9.57 24.21 14.41
N ILE A 786 -9.50 23.80 15.67
CA ILE A 786 -8.90 22.53 16.08
C ILE A 786 -10.02 21.51 16.25
N GLU A 787 -10.04 20.51 15.37
CA GLU A 787 -11.07 19.47 15.34
C GLU A 787 -10.58 18.17 15.98
N PHE A 788 -11.37 17.67 16.93
CA PHE A 788 -11.21 16.36 17.54
C PHE A 788 -12.13 15.34 16.88
N ASP A 789 -11.79 14.07 17.06
CA ASP A 789 -12.58 12.95 16.58
C ASP A 789 -13.65 12.60 17.63
N ALA A 790 -14.88 12.33 17.17
CA ALA A 790 -16.06 12.12 18.05
C ALA A 790 -15.88 10.94 19.02
N ASN A 791 -15.07 9.95 18.64
CA ASN A 791 -14.78 8.76 19.46
C ASN A 791 -13.63 8.99 20.46
N LYS A 792 -13.03 10.19 20.51
CA LYS A 792 -11.92 10.52 21.41
C LYS A 792 -12.44 11.37 22.57
N SER A 793 -12.07 10.97 23.80
CA SER A 793 -12.32 11.82 24.96
C SER A 793 -11.56 13.14 24.83
N PHE A 794 -12.29 14.26 24.93
CA PHE A 794 -11.74 15.60 25.02
C PHE A 794 -10.90 15.70 26.28
N THR A 795 -9.59 15.53 26.13
CA THR A 795 -8.62 15.80 27.18
C THR A 795 -7.29 16.20 26.54
N LEU A 796 -6.84 17.42 26.78
CA LEU A 796 -5.45 17.83 26.57
C LEU A 796 -4.56 17.37 27.76
N ASP A 797 -4.99 16.36 28.52
CA ASP A 797 -4.73 16.32 29.97
C ASP A 797 -3.34 15.85 30.42
N PRO A 798 -2.94 16.22 31.67
CA PRO A 798 -3.75 16.96 32.65
C PRO A 798 -3.11 18.22 33.26
N PHE A 799 -3.95 19.23 33.45
CA PHE A 799 -3.81 20.30 34.45
C PHE A 799 -3.64 19.80 35.92
N ALA A 800 -3.57 18.49 36.15
CA ALA A 800 -3.49 17.86 37.47
C ALA A 800 -2.06 17.75 38.02
N ASP A 801 -1.01 17.88 37.20
CA ASP A 801 0.39 17.67 37.65
C ASP A 801 1.11 18.96 38.10
N LEU A 802 0.36 20.06 38.28
CA LEU A 802 0.89 21.26 38.93
C LEU A 802 0.78 21.23 40.47
N THR A 803 0.13 20.22 41.05
CA THR A 803 0.02 20.08 42.52
C THR A 803 1.02 19.09 43.13
N SER A 804 1.78 18.35 42.32
CA SER A 804 2.73 17.31 42.73
C SER A 804 4.20 17.74 42.53
N VAL A 805 4.58 18.88 43.13
CA VAL A 805 5.97 19.41 43.16
C VAL A 805 6.99 18.42 43.79
N ALA A 806 6.57 17.27 44.32
CA ALA A 806 7.42 16.36 45.11
C ALA A 806 7.87 15.06 44.43
N THR A 807 7.47 14.76 43.18
CA THR A 807 7.88 13.52 42.49
C THR A 807 8.33 13.78 41.06
N LEU A 808 9.50 14.39 40.93
CA LEU A 808 10.24 14.53 39.68
C LEU A 808 10.79 13.17 39.21
N LYS A 809 9.93 12.35 38.59
CA LYS A 809 10.33 11.72 37.33
C LYS A 809 9.84 12.67 36.25
N THR A 810 10.77 13.22 35.47
CA THR A 810 10.52 14.15 34.38
C THR A 810 9.41 13.60 33.46
N PRO A 811 8.22 14.22 33.41
CA PRO A 811 7.22 13.86 32.41
C PRO A 811 7.77 14.25 31.03
N ASP A 812 7.49 13.44 30.01
CA ASP A 812 8.02 13.59 28.64
C ASP A 812 7.94 15.03 28.13
N SER A 813 9.07 15.55 27.66
CA SER A 813 9.23 16.95 27.22
C SER A 813 8.32 17.36 26.06
N GLU A 814 7.70 16.40 25.35
CA GLU A 814 6.93 16.65 24.13
C GLU A 814 5.48 17.14 24.36
N THR A 815 4.83 16.79 25.47
CA THR A 815 3.42 17.16 25.70
C THR A 815 3.27 18.57 26.30
N LYS A 816 4.25 18.99 27.12
CA LYS A 816 4.41 20.40 27.53
C LYS A 816 4.73 21.33 26.35
N ASP A 817 5.28 20.78 25.26
CA ASP A 817 5.69 21.53 24.06
C ASP A 817 4.49 21.97 23.19
N LEU A 818 3.42 21.16 23.07
CA LEU A 818 2.26 21.56 22.26
C LEU A 818 1.49 22.73 22.89
N GLN A 819 1.25 22.68 24.20
CA GLN A 819 0.56 23.75 24.92
C GLN A 819 1.39 25.04 24.93
N SER A 820 2.70 24.95 25.17
CA SER A 820 3.59 26.12 25.14
C SER A 820 3.66 26.73 23.74
N LYS A 821 3.73 25.91 22.68
CA LYS A 821 3.70 26.36 21.28
C LYS A 821 2.37 27.01 20.91
N LEU A 822 1.24 26.48 21.37
CA LEU A 822 -0.07 27.08 21.14
C LEU A 822 -0.19 28.43 21.86
N VAL A 823 0.28 28.52 23.10
CA VAL A 823 0.34 29.79 23.85
C VAL A 823 1.23 30.79 23.10
N LEU A 824 2.41 30.37 22.65
CA LEU A 824 3.33 31.20 21.87
C LEU A 824 2.68 31.72 20.57
N LEU A 825 1.93 30.86 19.87
CA LEU A 825 1.17 31.25 18.67
C LEU A 825 0.13 32.33 18.99
N THR A 826 -0.63 32.17 20.07
CA THR A 826 -1.66 33.16 20.48
C THR A 826 -1.06 34.47 20.98
N LEU A 827 0.13 34.42 21.58
CA LEU A 827 0.88 35.62 21.99
C LEU A 827 1.45 36.37 20.79
N ALA A 828 1.97 35.63 19.79
CA ALA A 828 2.49 36.22 18.55
C ALA A 828 1.36 36.84 17.70
N PHE A 829 0.19 36.19 17.65
CA PHE A 829 -0.94 36.61 16.83
C PHE A 829 -2.19 36.90 17.68
N PRO A 830 -2.28 38.07 18.35
CA PRO A 830 -3.37 38.38 19.29
C PRO A 830 -4.76 38.47 18.64
N ARG A 831 -4.82 38.66 17.32
CA ARG A 831 -6.07 38.67 16.53
C ARG A 831 -6.55 37.26 16.17
N LEU A 832 -5.68 36.25 16.20
CA LEU A 832 -6.04 34.87 15.90
C LEU A 832 -6.95 34.32 17.01
N LYS A 833 -8.11 33.78 16.62
CA LYS A 833 -9.04 33.13 17.55
C LYS A 833 -8.96 31.62 17.38
N VAL A 834 -8.93 30.88 18.47
CA VAL A 834 -8.88 29.42 18.45
C VAL A 834 -10.26 28.88 18.82
N ILE A 835 -10.82 28.01 17.97
CA ILE A 835 -12.06 27.28 18.22
C ILE A 835 -11.70 25.81 18.41
N TRP A 836 -12.31 25.21 19.43
CA TRP A 836 -12.18 23.79 19.71
C TRP A 836 -13.49 23.11 19.37
N SER A 837 -13.43 22.09 18.52
CA SER A 837 -14.60 21.31 18.12
C SER A 837 -14.38 19.85 18.46
N SER A 838 -15.26 19.28 19.29
CA SER A 838 -15.21 17.87 19.72
C SER A 838 -15.49 16.87 18.61
N SER A 839 -16.15 17.31 17.53
CA SER A 839 -16.48 16.46 16.39
C SER A 839 -16.76 17.29 15.13
N PRO A 840 -16.63 16.72 13.92
CA PRO A 840 -17.06 17.37 12.68
C PRO A 840 -18.52 17.86 12.72
N TYR A 841 -19.38 17.17 13.48
CA TYR A 841 -20.78 17.57 13.68
C TYR A 841 -20.91 18.86 14.47
N GLN A 842 -20.16 18.99 15.57
CA GLN A 842 -20.09 20.22 16.34
C GLN A 842 -19.48 21.34 15.51
N THR A 843 -18.51 21.05 14.64
CA THR A 843 -17.94 22.06 13.74
C THR A 843 -19.02 22.66 12.84
N ALA A 844 -19.90 21.84 12.27
CA ALA A 844 -21.00 22.32 11.42
C ALA A 844 -21.99 23.20 12.20
N GLU A 845 -22.32 22.84 13.45
CA GLU A 845 -23.15 23.65 14.34
C GLU A 845 -22.48 24.99 14.69
N ILE A 846 -21.19 24.97 14.99
CA ILE A 846 -20.40 26.20 15.26
C ILE A 846 -20.41 27.11 14.02
N PHE A 847 -20.25 26.57 12.82
CA PHE A 847 -20.30 27.37 11.58
C PHE A 847 -21.67 28.01 11.38
N GLU A 848 -22.75 27.30 11.74
CA GLU A 848 -24.11 27.85 11.70
C GLU A 848 -24.25 29.03 12.65
N GLU A 849 -23.76 28.88 13.88
CA GLU A 849 -23.81 29.94 14.90
C GLU A 849 -22.95 31.15 14.55
N LEU A 850 -21.71 30.93 14.10
CA LEU A 850 -20.80 32.02 13.68
C LEU A 850 -21.35 32.82 12.52
N LYS A 851 -22.17 32.19 11.69
CA LYS A 851 -22.77 32.81 10.52
C LYS A 851 -24.05 33.59 10.84
N LYS A 852 -24.67 33.40 12.01
CA LYS A 852 -25.84 34.18 12.43
C LYS A 852 -25.48 35.68 12.42
N GLN A 853 -26.31 36.48 11.73
CA GLN A 853 -26.16 37.93 11.60
C GLN A 853 -24.86 38.41 10.90
N GLN A 854 -24.17 37.54 10.16
CA GLN A 854 -23.04 37.91 9.32
C GLN A 854 -23.46 38.12 7.86
N GLU A 855 -22.66 38.88 7.11
CA GLU A 855 -22.81 39.02 5.67
C GLU A 855 -22.35 37.76 4.92
N GLU A 856 -22.96 37.50 3.77
CA GLU A 856 -22.58 36.38 2.91
C GLU A 856 -21.23 36.65 2.21
N PRO A 857 -20.33 35.64 2.13
CA PRO A 857 -19.06 35.77 1.43
C PRO A 857 -19.26 35.83 -0.08
N ASP A 858 -18.40 36.60 -0.76
CA ASP A 858 -18.34 36.66 -2.22
C ASP A 858 -17.26 35.69 -2.73
N PRO A 859 -17.61 34.62 -3.47
CA PRO A 859 -16.66 33.61 -3.92
C PRO A 859 -15.53 34.18 -4.79
N LEU A 860 -15.83 35.16 -5.65
CA LEU A 860 -14.84 35.73 -6.57
C LEU A 860 -13.75 36.51 -5.82
N LYS A 861 -14.15 37.28 -4.80
CA LYS A 861 -13.20 38.01 -3.95
C LYS A 861 -12.36 37.06 -3.10
N ALA A 862 -12.95 35.98 -2.59
CA ALA A 862 -12.24 35.00 -1.78
C ALA A 862 -11.08 34.32 -2.55
N VAL A 863 -11.24 34.09 -3.86
CA VAL A 863 -10.19 33.51 -4.72
C VAL A 863 -9.09 34.54 -5.03
N GLN A 864 -9.44 35.81 -5.23
CA GLN A 864 -8.48 36.88 -5.53
C GLN A 864 -7.59 37.24 -4.34
N ILE A 865 -8.12 37.11 -3.12
CA ILE A 865 -7.37 37.36 -1.90
C ILE A 865 -6.16 36.41 -1.83
N GLY A 866 -4.95 36.96 -1.69
CA GLY A 866 -3.70 36.20 -1.53
C GLY A 866 -2.96 35.87 -2.83
N LEU A 867 -3.45 36.30 -3.99
CA LEU A 867 -2.70 36.30 -5.27
C LEU A 867 -1.97 37.64 -5.43
N ALA A 868 -0.73 37.62 -5.93
CA ALA A 868 -0.02 38.84 -6.30
C ALA A 868 -0.59 39.45 -7.59
N GLU A 869 -0.53 40.77 -7.76
CA GLU A 869 -0.98 41.43 -9.01
C GLU A 869 -0.20 40.87 -10.21
N GLY A 870 -0.86 40.10 -11.07
CA GLY A 870 -0.30 39.56 -12.31
C GLY A 870 0.14 38.09 -12.28
N GLU A 871 -0.03 37.36 -11.16
CA GLU A 871 0.17 35.89 -11.15
C GLU A 871 -1.11 35.16 -11.58
N ASP A 872 -1.02 34.36 -12.66
CA ASP A 872 -2.12 33.49 -13.06
C ASP A 872 -2.22 32.28 -12.11
N PRO A 873 -3.44 31.92 -11.64
CA PRO A 873 -3.65 30.72 -10.80
C PRO A 873 -3.17 29.42 -11.45
N ASP A 874 -3.13 29.40 -12.79
CA ASP A 874 -2.87 28.23 -13.63
C ASP A 874 -1.37 27.97 -13.91
N GLU A 875 -0.45 28.89 -13.59
CA GLU A 875 1.00 28.69 -13.84
C GLU A 875 1.67 27.67 -12.88
N LYS A 876 0.91 27.09 -11.93
CA LYS A 876 1.41 26.10 -10.96
C LYS A 876 1.54 24.67 -11.51
N THR A 877 1.37 24.44 -12.80
CA THR A 877 1.49 23.11 -13.46
C THR A 877 2.90 22.56 -13.62
N PHE A 878 3.91 23.11 -12.94
CA PHE A 878 5.23 22.48 -12.88
C PHE A 878 5.26 21.34 -11.85
N ASN A 879 5.93 20.24 -12.19
CA ASN A 879 6.12 19.08 -11.30
C ASN A 879 6.62 19.51 -9.91
N THR A 880 5.76 19.41 -8.88
CA THR A 880 6.08 19.83 -7.51
C THR A 880 7.10 18.91 -6.83
N GLY A 881 7.10 17.62 -7.16
CA GLY A 881 8.01 16.63 -6.55
C GLY A 881 9.50 16.97 -6.72
N PRO A 882 10.02 17.15 -7.94
CA PRO A 882 11.40 17.59 -8.18
C PRO A 882 11.74 18.92 -7.50
N GLN A 883 10.79 19.88 -7.47
CA GLN A 883 11.00 21.18 -6.85
C GLN A 883 11.14 21.10 -5.34
N GLU A 884 10.30 20.28 -4.69
CA GLU A 884 10.38 20.00 -3.26
C GLU A 884 11.70 19.30 -2.91
N LEU A 885 12.11 18.31 -3.71
CA LEU A 885 13.41 17.65 -3.54
C LEU A 885 14.56 18.66 -3.60
N LEU A 886 14.60 19.50 -4.63
CA LEU A 886 15.65 20.52 -4.77
C LEU A 886 15.65 21.50 -3.59
N ARG A 887 14.49 21.89 -3.04
CA ARG A 887 14.43 22.77 -1.85
C ARG A 887 15.00 22.16 -0.58
N THR A 888 15.07 20.82 -0.49
CA THR A 888 15.70 20.14 0.65
C THR A 888 17.23 20.11 0.57
N ILE A 889 17.81 20.40 -0.60
CA ILE A 889 19.26 20.33 -0.80
C ILE A 889 19.94 21.54 -0.14
N PRO A 890 21.03 21.33 0.63
CA PRO A 890 21.82 22.41 1.21
C PRO A 890 22.30 23.41 0.14
N GLY A 891 22.05 24.70 0.37
CA GLY A 891 22.45 25.80 -0.54
C GLY A 891 21.34 26.27 -1.48
N ILE A 892 20.25 25.52 -1.63
CA ILE A 892 19.08 25.93 -2.42
C ILE A 892 18.11 26.73 -1.53
N SER A 893 17.81 27.96 -1.95
CA SER A 893 16.93 28.93 -1.31
C SER A 893 15.76 29.27 -2.23
N ALA A 894 14.66 29.82 -1.69
CA ALA A 894 13.50 30.19 -2.51
C ALA A 894 13.83 31.15 -3.67
N LYS A 895 14.90 31.94 -3.56
CA LYS A 895 15.32 32.92 -4.57
C LYS A 895 16.13 32.30 -5.72
N ASN A 896 17.03 31.35 -5.41
CA ASN A 896 17.85 30.70 -6.44
C ASN A 896 17.14 29.50 -7.08
N ALA A 897 16.21 28.88 -6.35
CA ALA A 897 15.46 27.72 -6.82
C ALA A 897 14.63 28.01 -8.07
N SER A 898 13.98 29.18 -8.15
CA SER A 898 13.18 29.57 -9.32
C SER A 898 14.00 29.63 -10.60
N ARG A 899 15.26 30.09 -10.53
CA ARG A 899 16.15 30.14 -11.68
C ARG A 899 16.61 28.74 -12.09
N LEU A 900 16.89 27.90 -11.11
CA LEU A 900 17.30 26.52 -11.33
C LEU A 900 16.17 25.69 -11.96
N TYR A 901 14.90 25.95 -11.62
CA TYR A 901 13.74 25.28 -12.24
C TYR A 901 13.54 25.65 -13.70
N LEU A 902 13.88 26.87 -14.10
CA LEU A 902 13.71 27.36 -15.46
C LEU A 902 14.85 26.95 -16.38
N GLU A 903 16.09 26.94 -15.86
CA GLU A 903 17.29 26.67 -16.67
C GLU A 903 17.67 25.19 -16.74
N THR A 904 17.18 24.32 -15.84
CA THR A 904 17.53 22.88 -15.81
C THR A 904 16.37 22.00 -16.24
N LYS A 905 16.66 20.89 -16.94
CA LYS A 905 15.63 19.98 -17.45
C LYS A 905 15.21 18.97 -16.39
N ASN A 906 16.17 18.38 -15.68
CA ASN A 906 15.97 17.29 -14.72
C ASN A 906 16.90 17.42 -13.51
N VAL A 907 16.51 16.80 -12.37
CA VAL A 907 17.35 16.76 -11.15
C VAL A 907 18.67 16.03 -11.39
N LEU A 908 18.69 15.03 -12.28
CA LEU A 908 19.91 14.32 -12.68
C LEU A 908 20.96 15.26 -13.29
N GLU A 909 20.50 16.27 -14.04
CA GLU A 909 21.37 17.27 -14.63
C GLU A 909 22.03 18.10 -13.52
N VAL A 910 21.22 18.59 -12.57
CA VAL A 910 21.69 19.36 -11.40
C VAL A 910 22.70 18.58 -10.56
N ALA A 911 22.50 17.26 -10.39
CA ALA A 911 23.40 16.40 -9.63
C ALA A 911 24.77 16.21 -10.30
N ASN A 912 24.82 16.31 -11.63
CA ASN A 912 26.04 16.12 -12.42
C ASN A 912 26.69 17.44 -12.86
N MET A 913 26.08 18.59 -12.59
CA MET A 913 26.64 19.91 -12.93
C MET A 913 27.90 20.21 -12.14
N SER A 914 28.87 20.82 -12.83
CA SER A 914 30.10 21.33 -12.23
C SER A 914 29.87 22.63 -11.47
N LEU A 915 30.83 23.00 -10.61
CA LEU A 915 30.76 24.26 -9.85
C LEU A 915 30.70 25.50 -10.76
N GLU A 916 31.30 25.44 -11.96
CA GLU A 916 31.30 26.53 -12.93
C GLU A 916 29.93 26.72 -13.60
N GLU A 917 29.19 25.64 -13.82
CA GLU A 917 27.84 25.65 -14.38
C GLU A 917 26.79 26.09 -13.35
N LEU A 918 27.01 25.77 -12.07
CA LEU A 918 26.12 26.17 -10.96
C LEU A 918 26.33 27.60 -10.44
N ASP A 919 27.51 28.19 -10.66
CA ASP A 919 27.82 29.57 -10.25
C ASP A 919 26.85 30.61 -10.84
N PRO A 920 26.55 30.64 -12.17
CA PRO A 920 25.60 31.60 -12.73
C PRO A 920 24.15 31.41 -12.25
N LEU A 921 23.80 30.19 -11.81
CA LEU A 921 22.44 29.82 -11.40
C LEU A 921 22.16 30.13 -9.93
N VAL A 922 23.05 29.67 -9.05
CA VAL A 922 22.82 29.60 -7.59
C VAL A 922 23.84 30.44 -6.81
N GLY A 923 24.97 30.79 -7.45
CA GLY A 923 26.11 31.45 -6.83
C GLY A 923 27.13 30.48 -6.23
N ARG A 924 28.40 30.86 -6.27
CA ARG A 924 29.57 30.02 -5.94
C ARG A 924 29.53 29.30 -4.59
N GLU A 925 28.98 29.92 -3.55
CA GLU A 925 28.91 29.33 -2.21
C GLU A 925 27.84 28.24 -2.12
N SER A 926 26.63 28.53 -2.61
CA SER A 926 25.54 27.57 -2.72
C SER A 926 25.90 26.44 -3.69
N GLY A 927 26.51 26.75 -4.84
CA GLY A 927 26.98 25.76 -5.80
C GLY A 927 28.00 24.78 -5.18
N ARG A 928 28.92 25.27 -4.33
CA ARG A 928 29.85 24.41 -3.60
C ARG A 928 29.14 23.46 -2.64
N GLN A 929 28.09 23.91 -1.96
CA GLN A 929 27.31 23.07 -1.04
C GLN A 929 26.55 21.97 -1.79
N ILE A 930 25.97 22.31 -2.95
CA ILE A 930 25.26 21.37 -3.82
C ILE A 930 26.21 20.30 -4.36
N VAL A 931 27.35 20.71 -4.95
CA VAL A 931 28.35 19.76 -5.47
C VAL A 931 28.87 18.88 -4.34
N ARG A 932 29.24 19.46 -3.19
CA ARG A 932 29.71 18.68 -2.03
C ARG A 932 28.67 17.66 -1.57
N PHE A 933 27.39 17.98 -1.62
CA PHE A 933 26.33 17.05 -1.24
C PHE A 933 26.25 15.85 -2.19
N PHE A 934 26.30 16.08 -3.51
CA PHE A 934 26.19 15.02 -4.51
C PHE A 934 27.48 14.20 -4.71
N THR A 935 28.66 14.81 -4.57
CA THR A 935 29.95 14.13 -4.83
C THR A 935 30.55 13.47 -3.58
N ARG A 936 29.89 13.57 -2.42
CA ARG A 936 30.41 12.97 -1.19
C ARG A 936 30.22 11.47 -1.20
N SER A 937 31.32 10.75 -1.39
CA SER A 937 31.41 9.31 -1.16
C SER A 937 31.44 9.01 0.33
N VAL A 938 30.60 8.08 0.80
CA VAL A 938 30.63 7.56 2.19
C VAL A 938 31.72 6.48 2.36
N PHE A 939 32.40 6.13 1.27
CA PHE A 939 33.38 5.05 1.20
C PHE A 939 34.83 5.51 1.42
N ASP A 940 35.17 6.79 1.16
CA ASP A 940 36.56 7.24 0.95
C ASP A 940 37.17 8.09 2.07
N ASP A 941 36.63 8.07 3.29
CA ASP A 941 37.15 8.88 4.41
C ASP A 941 38.49 8.37 5.00
N GLU A 942 39.21 7.44 4.33
CA GLU A 942 40.55 7.01 4.76
C GLU A 942 41.72 7.80 4.13
N ASP A 943 41.51 8.67 3.14
CA ASP A 943 42.62 9.42 2.49
C ASP A 943 42.33 10.93 2.25
N GLN A 944 42.06 11.70 3.31
CA GLN A 944 42.22 13.17 3.30
C GLN A 944 42.97 13.70 4.52
#